data_AF-A0A7C4RFG1-F1
#
_entry.id   AF-A0A7C4RFG1-F1
#
_cell.length_a   1.000
_cell.length_b   1.000
_cell.length_c   1.000
_cell.angle_alpha   90.00
_cell.angle_beta   90.00
_cell.angle_gamma   90.00
#
_symmetry.space_group_name_H-M   'P 1'
#
loop_
_entity.id
_entity.type
_entity.pdbx_description
1 polymer ?
#
loop_
_entity_poly.entity_id
_entity_poly.type
_entity_poly.pdbx_seq_one_letter_code
_entity_poly.pdbx_strand_id
1 'polypeptide(L)'
;MNDSNETIEDLKKKLSDLRKRVSSKEEELSGKGLLKNAKVASSISTDILDALSKITDHKVKVLKFMELSKKFKDSPEELIHLLSLPDVPATAGSGKKIAEAMAGFRGLGIETIDHKIDEIKYENIFIKEDEQPLSEVSITSFMYRVPPFELTKCGYETGSDKEITDILGSRFVWLLKPKEVSWDSWDEILRKTTDGRATSLIRGKYTYDGALIVPKLIELIDLSTKSLLVEVGGRYQFFLKLGSSTIENETNLMKTKLKLLQYLKEKEKTLVKSIGPTLASWRLRLDYLYFCYKGLGLSTDPFDVNCPFKNRCRLSSERGGPCNGKIFWSGRYYKRRFYPKFYPLRRLRIAGGGLLVYDEKFPLSFINFVAYEKKRVESRWYAVEIGTSFINARPTVRIFFDTEIGYAIPTSIMEISFERGWLSDVIKEILNKEKEVRKNVVLKFILYKALGKTLDYKRLSKTVQALMNKESEVSKEYAKYVESPHIDDELVNFAKRILLHSMEHNLTQYILEKFAGVDMSFIFTKYYHKYSDKIILAENAKNGRIGIMDTIVRTIRENGFHTFIYYFTDWLSSYLTLHHNNFERITLLRKREAERTLNQAINRLQKGDAREQEIAKKIEKVSKKVEEFKKGLDESNMELDITLARNVLLAGEIVSESDVEEIGDYFDDILEKYGFKLCLDGCNGCIRLERYCGEGIQQILTTSRMLLHKFTENLKNIIVRGLTKRSNELGKYIEPILFNAKKNLDILCPYISPTYANKLVELASKGVKVRVITWMPKKEDREYGFQRESLKILKENLGLENLLAKVEDKPEIKLIHDKTYIVDNIVLTGSFNLTESAFYGNFERAEIKLHPQTIITEKSQFEELWKKATDLSKYEIS
;
A
#
# COMPACT_ATOMS: atom_id res chain seq x y z
N MET A 1 34.20 -5.66 32.05
CA MET A 1 33.44 -4.52 32.63
C MET A 1 34.32 -3.52 33.39
N ASN A 2 35.42 -3.91 34.05
CA ASN A 2 36.24 -2.97 34.84
C ASN A 2 36.81 -1.78 34.02
N ASP A 3 37.24 -2.02 32.78
CA ASP A 3 37.90 -1.00 31.92
C ASP A 3 36.96 0.14 31.42
N SER A 4 35.68 -0.15 31.18
CA SER A 4 34.70 0.85 30.69
C SER A 4 34.17 1.78 31.78
N ASN A 5 34.12 1.29 33.02
CA ASN A 5 33.68 2.08 34.17
C ASN A 5 34.75 3.08 34.58
N GLU A 6 36.01 2.67 34.48
CA GLU A 6 37.19 3.51 34.70
C GLU A 6 37.30 4.62 33.65
N THR A 7 36.98 4.32 32.38
CA THR A 7 36.92 5.32 31.29
C THR A 7 35.85 6.39 31.54
N ILE A 8 34.66 6.02 32.04
CA ILE A 8 33.60 6.98 32.36
C ILE A 8 33.98 7.86 33.56
N GLU A 9 34.61 7.29 34.58
CA GLU A 9 35.08 8.07 35.73
C GLU A 9 36.25 8.99 35.37
N ASP A 10 37.16 8.58 34.48
CA ASP A 10 38.21 9.45 33.95
C ASP A 10 37.63 10.59 33.09
N LEU A 11 36.64 10.31 32.25
CA LEU A 11 35.93 11.33 31.47
C LEU A 11 35.21 12.34 32.38
N LYS A 12 34.53 11.85 33.43
CA LYS A 12 33.89 12.71 34.44
C LYS A 12 34.91 13.59 35.16
N LYS A 13 36.05 13.03 35.55
CA LYS A 13 37.13 13.76 36.19
C LYS A 13 37.70 14.84 35.28
N LYS A 14 37.99 14.51 34.01
CA LYS A 14 38.47 15.45 32.99
C LYS A 14 37.47 16.57 32.72
N LEU A 15 36.18 16.28 32.59
CA LEU A 15 35.13 17.29 32.41
C LEU A 15 34.97 18.18 33.64
N SER A 16 35.09 17.62 34.85
CA SER A 16 35.06 18.38 36.10
C SER A 16 36.27 19.33 36.22
N ASP A 17 37.46 18.86 35.87
CA ASP A 17 38.67 19.68 35.87
C ASP A 17 38.65 20.75 34.77
N LEU A 18 38.11 20.41 33.59
CA LEU A 18 37.88 21.37 32.50
C LEU A 18 36.89 22.46 32.94
N ARG A 19 35.82 22.08 33.62
CA ARG A 19 34.84 23.02 34.18
C ARG A 19 35.50 23.97 35.18
N LYS A 20 36.32 23.47 36.10
CA LYS A 20 37.07 24.31 37.07
C LYS A 20 37.97 25.32 36.36
N ARG A 21 38.64 24.91 35.28
CA ARG A 21 39.48 25.81 34.47
C ARG A 21 38.64 26.86 33.75
N VAL A 22 37.52 26.47 33.15
CA VAL A 22 36.62 27.39 32.45
C VAL A 22 36.00 28.39 33.44
N SER A 23 35.60 27.96 34.62
CA SER A 23 35.08 28.85 35.68
C SER A 23 36.17 29.77 36.25
N SER A 24 37.41 29.30 36.42
CA SER A 24 38.53 30.20 36.79
C SER A 24 38.83 31.23 35.68
N LYS A 25 38.70 30.84 34.40
CA LYS A 25 38.83 31.75 33.26
C LYS A 25 37.67 32.74 33.18
N GLU A 26 36.47 32.31 33.51
CA GLU A 26 35.29 33.16 33.63
C GLU A 26 35.52 34.24 34.69
N GLU A 27 36.00 33.87 35.88
CA GLU A 27 36.33 34.81 36.96
C GLU A 27 37.46 35.77 36.55
N GLU A 28 38.52 35.28 35.91
CA GLU A 28 39.63 36.09 35.38
C GLU A 28 39.14 37.10 34.33
N LEU A 29 38.29 36.67 33.39
CA LEU A 29 37.74 37.50 32.32
C LEU A 29 36.72 38.51 32.85
N SER A 30 35.95 38.14 33.87
CA SER A 30 35.01 39.02 34.55
C SER A 30 35.75 40.09 35.36
N GLY A 31 36.81 39.72 36.08
CA GLY A 31 37.68 40.64 36.82
C GLY A 31 38.45 41.63 35.93
N LYS A 32 38.70 41.28 34.67
CA LYS A 32 39.25 42.19 33.63
C LYS A 32 38.19 43.04 32.91
N GLY A 33 36.92 42.98 33.33
CA GLY A 33 35.82 43.77 32.75
C GLY A 33 35.28 43.26 31.41
N LEU A 34 35.71 42.08 30.92
CA LEU A 34 35.30 41.51 29.63
C LEU A 34 34.03 40.66 29.75
N LEU A 35 32.92 41.31 30.11
CA LEU A 35 31.65 40.68 30.51
C LEU A 35 31.02 39.74 29.45
N LYS A 36 31.18 40.04 28.14
CA LYS A 36 30.67 39.17 27.07
C LYS A 36 31.40 37.83 27.01
N ASN A 37 32.71 37.84 27.20
CA ASN A 37 33.54 36.63 27.12
C ASN A 37 33.39 35.81 28.41
N ALA A 38 33.24 36.47 29.56
CA ALA A 38 32.88 35.81 30.81
C ALA A 38 31.53 35.09 30.69
N LYS A 39 30.50 35.69 30.06
CA LYS A 39 29.22 35.02 29.79
C LYS A 39 29.33 33.76 28.93
N VAL A 40 30.20 33.77 27.91
CA VAL A 40 30.45 32.58 27.08
C VAL A 40 31.13 31.49 27.90
N ALA A 41 32.12 31.83 28.72
CA ALA A 41 32.76 30.88 29.64
C ALA A 41 31.75 30.30 30.64
N SER A 42 30.83 31.13 31.16
CA SER A 42 29.73 30.72 32.03
C SER A 42 28.77 29.71 31.38
N SER A 43 28.35 29.99 30.14
CA SER A 43 27.51 29.07 29.36
C SER A 43 28.20 27.73 29.14
N ILE A 44 29.48 27.75 28.75
CA ILE A 44 30.27 26.53 28.56
C ILE A 44 30.41 25.76 29.88
N SER A 45 30.64 26.44 31.01
CA SER A 45 30.70 25.81 32.33
C SER A 45 29.36 25.14 32.69
N THR A 46 28.24 25.76 32.32
CA THR A 46 26.88 25.24 32.53
C THR A 46 26.59 24.02 31.64
N ASP A 47 26.97 24.06 30.37
CA ASP A 47 26.81 22.95 29.43
C ASP A 47 27.65 21.72 29.85
N ILE A 48 28.88 21.96 30.34
CA ILE A 48 29.72 20.88 30.90
C ILE A 48 29.06 20.27 32.15
N LEU A 49 28.37 21.07 32.95
CA LEU A 49 27.63 20.62 34.13
C LEU A 49 26.44 19.73 33.76
N ASP A 50 25.65 20.14 32.77
CA ASP A 50 24.52 19.35 32.25
C ASP A 50 25.00 18.03 31.63
N ALA A 51 26.12 18.07 30.88
CA ALA A 51 26.75 16.86 30.36
C ALA A 51 27.21 15.91 31.49
N LEU A 52 27.84 16.44 32.55
CA LEU A 52 28.23 15.65 33.73
C LEU A 52 27.01 15.02 34.43
N SER A 53 25.90 15.76 34.54
CA SER A 53 24.64 15.24 35.09
C SER A 53 24.10 14.11 34.23
N LYS A 54 23.93 14.33 32.93
CA LYS A 54 23.39 13.33 32.00
C LYS A 54 24.22 12.05 31.92
N ILE A 55 25.56 12.17 31.92
CA ILE A 55 26.46 11.01 31.98
C ILE A 55 26.31 10.25 33.30
N THR A 56 26.04 10.95 34.41
CA THR A 56 25.77 10.31 35.71
C THR A 56 24.42 9.61 35.72
N ASP A 57 23.36 10.30 35.30
CA ASP A 57 21.97 9.81 35.32
C ASP A 57 21.76 8.64 34.36
N HIS A 58 22.54 8.61 33.27
CA HIS A 58 22.46 7.57 32.24
C HIS A 58 23.66 6.61 32.26
N LYS A 59 24.50 6.65 33.30
CA LYS A 59 25.75 5.88 33.41
C LYS A 59 25.55 4.40 33.07
N VAL A 60 24.47 3.80 33.59
CA VAL A 60 24.14 2.39 33.35
C VAL A 60 23.84 2.10 31.87
N LYS A 61 23.15 3.01 31.18
CA LYS A 61 22.83 2.85 29.74
C LYS A 61 24.07 3.04 28.87
N VAL A 62 24.93 4.00 29.23
CA VAL A 62 26.19 4.26 28.52
C VAL A 62 27.18 3.11 28.70
N LEU A 63 27.32 2.56 29.92
CA LEU A 63 28.12 1.37 30.16
C LEU A 63 27.63 0.17 29.35
N LYS A 64 26.31 -0.02 29.30
CA LYS A 64 25.70 -1.09 28.52
C LYS A 64 25.92 -0.89 27.02
N PHE A 65 25.88 0.35 26.53
CA PHE A 65 26.20 0.68 25.14
C PHE A 65 27.69 0.43 24.82
N MET A 66 28.62 0.84 25.69
CA MET A 66 30.05 0.57 25.52
C MET A 66 30.38 -0.92 25.59
N GLU A 67 29.68 -1.66 26.44
CA GLU A 67 29.76 -3.12 26.50
C GLU A 67 29.29 -3.75 25.18
N LEU A 68 28.16 -3.28 24.63
CA LEU A 68 27.66 -3.73 23.33
C LEU A 68 28.65 -3.41 22.20
N SER A 69 29.17 -2.19 22.13
CA SER A 69 30.17 -1.79 21.13
C SER A 69 31.47 -2.61 21.23
N LYS A 70 31.99 -2.88 22.44
CA LYS A 70 33.16 -3.78 22.63
C LYS A 70 32.84 -5.23 22.24
N LYS A 71 31.62 -5.71 22.53
CA LYS A 71 31.18 -7.07 22.22
C LYS A 71 31.04 -7.31 20.72
N PHE A 72 30.56 -6.31 19.98
CA PHE A 72 30.41 -6.38 18.52
C PHE A 72 31.67 -5.92 17.77
N LYS A 73 32.64 -5.29 18.45
CA LYS A 73 33.87 -4.69 17.89
C LYS A 73 33.63 -3.59 16.84
N ASP A 74 32.44 -3.02 16.80
CA ASP A 74 32.05 -1.96 15.87
C ASP A 74 32.07 -0.58 16.56
N SER A 75 32.27 0.48 15.77
CA SER A 75 32.30 1.85 16.30
C SER A 75 30.89 2.30 16.78
N PRO A 76 30.79 3.18 17.79
CA PRO A 76 29.52 3.74 18.25
C PRO A 76 28.64 4.35 17.14
N GLU A 77 29.25 5.03 16.16
CA GLU A 77 28.53 5.59 15.02
C GLU A 77 27.99 4.49 14.08
N GLU A 78 28.73 3.41 13.87
CA GLU A 78 28.30 2.27 13.05
C GLU A 78 27.10 1.54 13.67
N LEU A 79 27.04 1.40 14.99
CA LEU A 79 25.89 0.83 15.71
C LEU A 79 24.64 1.72 15.63
N ILE A 80 24.80 3.04 15.69
CA ILE A 80 23.68 3.98 15.51
C ILE A 80 23.22 3.99 14.05
N HIS A 81 24.15 3.85 13.10
CA HIS A 81 23.87 3.78 11.67
C HIS A 81 23.21 2.46 11.24
N LEU A 82 23.62 1.32 11.82
CA LEU A 82 22.97 0.01 11.70
C LEU A 82 21.53 0.04 12.21
N LEU A 83 21.26 0.85 13.23
CA LEU A 83 19.91 1.07 13.77
C LEU A 83 19.08 2.08 12.97
N SER A 84 19.66 2.73 11.95
CA SER A 84 19.00 3.83 11.22
C SER A 84 19.07 3.77 9.70
N LEU A 85 19.54 2.69 9.07
CA LEU A 85 19.43 2.51 7.61
C LEU A 85 18.83 1.17 7.14
N PRO A 86 17.95 1.22 6.12
CA PRO A 86 17.36 0.05 5.48
C PRO A 86 18.21 -0.36 4.27
N ASP A 87 19.03 -1.39 4.42
CA ASP A 87 19.36 -2.39 3.38
C ASP A 87 20.54 -3.24 3.86
N VAL A 88 20.28 -4.52 4.18
CA VAL A 88 21.32 -5.56 4.19
C VAL A 88 20.73 -6.80 3.52
N PRO A 89 21.41 -7.35 2.50
CA PRO A 89 21.82 -8.74 2.68
C PRO A 89 23.16 -9.07 2.01
N ALA A 90 24.04 -9.77 2.76
CA ALA A 90 25.03 -10.68 2.18
C ALA A 90 25.32 -11.85 3.13
N THR A 91 24.51 -12.90 2.91
CA THR A 91 24.71 -14.34 3.16
C THR A 91 24.90 -14.94 4.57
N ALA A 92 23.98 -15.89 4.80
CA ALA A 92 23.97 -17.10 5.62
C ALA A 92 24.44 -17.07 7.09
N GLY A 93 23.43 -16.90 7.96
CA GLY A 93 23.29 -17.85 9.06
C GLY A 93 23.42 -17.27 10.46
N SER A 94 22.52 -16.38 10.85
CA SER A 94 21.93 -16.47 12.20
C SER A 94 20.78 -15.48 12.43
N GLY A 95 20.68 -14.34 11.74
CA GLY A 95 19.61 -13.36 11.99
C GLY A 95 18.18 -13.92 11.84
N LYS A 96 17.89 -14.58 10.71
CA LYS A 96 16.62 -15.30 10.51
C LYS A 96 16.46 -16.44 11.52
N LYS A 97 17.52 -17.20 11.77
CA LYS A 97 17.57 -18.32 12.73
C LYS A 97 17.42 -17.91 14.20
N ILE A 98 17.81 -16.68 14.56
CA ILE A 98 17.74 -16.07 15.90
C ILE A 98 16.36 -15.46 16.07
N ALA A 99 15.79 -14.79 15.06
CA ALA A 99 14.39 -14.38 15.08
C ALA A 99 13.45 -15.60 15.19
N GLU A 100 13.72 -16.66 14.44
CA GLU A 100 12.99 -17.94 14.51
C GLU A 100 13.17 -18.68 15.84
N ALA A 101 14.32 -18.50 16.52
CA ALA A 101 14.60 -19.14 17.82
C ALA A 101 14.13 -18.30 19.02
N MET A 102 14.17 -16.96 18.94
CA MET A 102 13.71 -16.05 19.99
C MET A 102 12.19 -15.89 19.98
N ALA A 103 11.54 -16.00 18.82
CA ALA A 103 10.08 -15.94 18.69
C ALA A 103 9.40 -17.32 18.74
N GLY A 104 10.15 -18.42 18.94
CA GLY A 104 9.57 -19.76 19.05
C GLY A 104 8.90 -20.28 17.77
N PHE A 105 9.21 -19.71 16.61
CA PHE A 105 8.62 -20.10 15.31
C PHE A 105 9.41 -21.18 14.55
N ARG A 106 10.38 -21.85 15.19
CA ARG A 106 10.94 -23.10 14.64
C ARG A 106 10.03 -24.28 14.96
N GLY A 107 9.26 -24.72 13.98
CA GLY A 107 8.60 -26.03 14.06
C GLY A 107 7.19 -26.14 13.50
N LEU A 108 6.62 -25.07 12.93
CA LEU A 108 5.46 -25.21 12.07
C LEU A 108 5.97 -25.19 10.63
N GLY A 109 5.65 -26.21 9.83
CA GLY A 109 5.93 -26.29 8.40
C GLY A 109 5.16 -25.25 7.59
N ILE A 110 5.35 -23.97 7.95
CA ILE A 110 4.76 -22.78 7.33
C ILE A 110 5.70 -22.39 6.20
N GLU A 111 5.52 -23.08 5.10
CA GLU A 111 5.99 -22.66 3.79
C GLU A 111 5.33 -21.31 3.43
N THR A 112 5.92 -20.19 3.86
CA THR A 112 5.70 -18.89 3.23
C THR A 112 6.32 -18.92 1.84
N ILE A 113 5.65 -19.59 0.91
CA ILE A 113 6.09 -19.75 -0.47
C ILE A 113 5.33 -18.75 -1.32
N ASP A 114 5.85 -17.54 -1.40
CA ASP A 114 5.94 -16.90 -2.71
C ASP A 114 6.79 -17.84 -3.58
N HIS A 115 6.32 -18.22 -4.77
CA HIS A 115 6.93 -19.28 -5.57
C HIS A 115 8.43 -19.06 -5.74
N LYS A 116 9.21 -20.08 -5.38
CA LYS A 116 10.67 -20.00 -5.42
C LYS A 116 11.15 -20.23 -6.85
N ILE A 117 12.09 -19.41 -7.28
CA ILE A 117 12.91 -19.72 -8.45
C ILE A 117 14.07 -20.57 -7.94
N ASP A 118 14.20 -21.79 -8.48
CA ASP A 118 15.22 -22.76 -8.05
C ASP A 118 16.63 -22.18 -8.22
N GLU A 119 16.87 -21.46 -9.32
CA GLU A 119 18.20 -20.94 -9.65
C GLU A 119 18.16 -19.63 -10.46
N ILE A 120 18.95 -18.63 -10.04
CA ILE A 120 19.20 -17.40 -10.80
C ILE A 120 20.68 -17.36 -11.17
N LYS A 121 20.97 -17.26 -12.47
CA LYS A 121 22.35 -17.21 -13.02
C LYS A 121 22.63 -15.92 -13.74
N TYR A 122 23.92 -15.63 -13.91
CA TYR A 122 24.41 -14.59 -14.80
C TYR A 122 25.26 -15.26 -15.87
N GLU A 123 24.95 -14.98 -17.14
CA GLU A 123 25.71 -15.49 -18.27
C GLU A 123 27.20 -15.13 -18.11
N ASN A 124 28.07 -16.11 -18.42
CA ASN A 124 29.53 -15.97 -18.38
C ASN A 124 30.14 -15.65 -17.01
N ILE A 125 29.38 -15.63 -15.91
CA ILE A 125 29.93 -15.44 -14.55
C ILE A 125 30.04 -16.80 -13.86
N PHE A 126 31.27 -17.15 -13.47
CA PHE A 126 31.52 -18.33 -12.64
C PHE A 126 31.40 -17.94 -11.17
N ILE A 127 30.42 -18.51 -10.49
CA ILE A 127 30.23 -18.37 -9.05
C ILE A 127 30.93 -19.57 -8.40
N LYS A 128 31.79 -19.34 -7.40
CA LYS A 128 32.48 -20.42 -6.67
C LYS A 128 31.46 -21.23 -5.87
N GLU A 129 31.63 -22.54 -5.73
CA GLU A 129 30.68 -23.46 -5.07
C GLU A 129 30.32 -23.04 -3.63
N ASP A 130 31.21 -22.33 -2.93
CA ASP A 130 30.99 -21.85 -1.55
C ASP A 130 30.12 -20.58 -1.47
N GLU A 131 30.01 -19.82 -2.56
CA GLU A 131 29.07 -18.72 -2.73
C GLU A 131 27.88 -19.29 -3.52
N GLN A 132 26.97 -20.00 -2.85
CA GLN A 132 25.78 -20.50 -3.54
C GLN A 132 25.12 -19.35 -4.32
N PRO A 133 24.61 -19.59 -5.55
CA PRO A 133 23.76 -18.61 -6.22
C PRO A 133 22.64 -18.22 -5.25
N LEU A 134 21.88 -17.18 -5.60
CA LEU A 134 20.62 -16.87 -4.94
C LEU A 134 19.59 -18.02 -5.17
N SER A 135 19.92 -19.25 -4.75
CA SER A 135 19.04 -20.39 -4.62
C SER A 135 18.06 -20.01 -3.52
N GLU A 136 16.78 -19.97 -3.86
CA GLU A 136 15.66 -19.54 -3.03
C GLU A 136 15.33 -18.03 -3.01
N VAL A 137 15.34 -17.37 -4.18
CA VAL A 137 14.68 -16.05 -4.29
C VAL A 137 13.23 -16.23 -4.69
N SER A 138 12.36 -15.55 -3.96
CA SER A 138 10.95 -15.50 -4.25
C SER A 138 10.69 -14.74 -5.55
N ILE A 139 9.84 -15.27 -6.42
CA ILE A 139 9.56 -14.67 -7.73
C ILE A 139 9.04 -13.24 -7.60
N THR A 140 8.24 -12.90 -6.58
CA THR A 140 7.78 -11.52 -6.37
C THR A 140 8.97 -10.60 -6.08
N SER A 141 9.85 -10.99 -5.15
CA SER A 141 11.03 -10.20 -4.82
C SER A 141 11.94 -10.00 -6.05
N PHE A 142 12.16 -11.08 -6.80
CA PHE A 142 12.94 -11.02 -8.04
C PHE A 142 12.32 -10.07 -9.08
N MET A 143 11.01 -10.20 -9.34
CA MET A 143 10.29 -9.37 -10.31
C MET A 143 10.35 -7.87 -10.00
N TYR A 144 10.33 -7.46 -8.73
CA TYR A 144 10.42 -6.05 -8.35
C TYR A 144 11.88 -5.56 -8.26
N ARG A 145 12.84 -6.43 -7.92
CA ARG A 145 14.26 -6.07 -7.84
C ARG A 145 14.90 -5.97 -9.22
N VAL A 146 14.69 -6.99 -10.04
CA VAL A 146 15.20 -7.11 -11.42
C VAL A 146 14.02 -7.45 -12.33
N PRO A 147 13.17 -6.49 -12.70
CA PRO A 147 12.12 -6.71 -13.69
C PRO A 147 12.70 -7.12 -15.05
N PRO A 148 11.94 -7.84 -15.90
CA PRO A 148 12.40 -8.13 -17.25
C PRO A 148 12.63 -6.82 -18.00
N PHE A 149 13.59 -6.82 -18.93
CA PHE A 149 14.04 -5.65 -19.69
C PHE A 149 14.77 -4.56 -18.86
N GLU A 150 14.94 -4.70 -17.55
CA GLU A 150 15.74 -3.77 -16.75
C GLU A 150 17.19 -4.23 -16.64
N LEU A 151 18.13 -3.28 -16.82
CA LEU A 151 19.55 -3.57 -16.64
C LEU A 151 19.91 -3.68 -15.16
N THR A 152 20.68 -4.71 -14.80
CA THR A 152 21.21 -4.90 -13.45
C THR A 152 22.71 -5.17 -13.46
N LYS A 153 23.31 -5.11 -12.27
CA LYS A 153 24.70 -5.50 -11.99
C LYS A 153 24.71 -6.82 -11.24
N CYS A 154 25.73 -7.62 -11.48
CA CYS A 154 25.97 -8.83 -10.70
C CYS A 154 26.82 -8.45 -9.46
N GLY A 155 26.33 -8.79 -8.26
CA GLY A 155 27.04 -8.48 -7.01
C GLY A 155 28.23 -9.40 -6.72
N TYR A 156 28.39 -10.49 -7.48
CA TYR A 156 29.36 -11.56 -7.24
C TYR A 156 30.58 -11.46 -8.17
N GLU A 157 30.69 -10.40 -8.96
CA GLU A 157 31.76 -10.25 -9.94
C GLU A 157 33.10 -9.97 -9.26
N THR A 158 34.14 -10.69 -9.69
CA THR A 158 35.52 -10.51 -9.22
C THR A 158 36.48 -10.42 -10.41
N GLY A 159 37.68 -9.88 -10.16
CA GLY A 159 38.73 -9.76 -11.19
C GLY A 159 38.24 -9.01 -12.44
N SER A 160 38.50 -9.59 -13.62
CA SER A 160 38.17 -8.96 -14.91
C SER A 160 36.67 -8.69 -15.10
N ASP A 161 35.78 -9.49 -14.52
CA ASP A 161 34.33 -9.25 -14.64
C ASP A 161 33.90 -7.98 -13.94
N LYS A 162 34.44 -7.74 -12.73
CA LYS A 162 34.18 -6.51 -11.98
C LYS A 162 34.68 -5.28 -12.73
N GLU A 163 35.88 -5.35 -13.29
CA GLU A 163 36.42 -4.24 -14.09
C GLU A 163 35.61 -3.97 -15.37
N ILE A 164 35.09 -5.01 -16.04
CA ILE A 164 34.19 -4.81 -17.19
C ILE A 164 32.90 -4.11 -16.73
N THR A 165 32.30 -4.53 -15.61
CA THR A 165 31.11 -3.88 -15.03
C THR A 165 31.40 -2.45 -14.55
N ASP A 166 32.61 -2.14 -14.10
CA ASP A 166 32.97 -0.76 -13.74
C ASP A 166 32.96 0.16 -14.96
N ILE A 167 33.45 -0.33 -16.11
CA ILE A 167 33.46 0.40 -17.39
C ILE A 167 32.05 0.50 -18.00
N LEU A 168 31.34 -0.63 -18.10
CA LEU A 168 30.04 -0.71 -18.78
C LEU A 168 28.85 -0.39 -17.88
N GLY A 169 29.01 -0.40 -16.57
CA GLY A 169 27.88 -0.26 -15.64
C GLY A 169 26.98 -1.49 -15.61
N SER A 170 25.68 -1.27 -15.49
CA SER A 170 24.69 -2.37 -15.48
C SER A 170 24.67 -3.05 -16.86
N ARG A 171 25.05 -4.33 -16.93
CA ARG A 171 25.24 -5.07 -18.20
C ARG A 171 24.40 -6.34 -18.33
N PHE A 172 23.64 -6.70 -17.31
CA PHE A 172 22.84 -7.93 -17.31
C PHE A 172 21.35 -7.64 -17.45
N VAL A 173 20.64 -8.48 -18.20
CA VAL A 173 19.19 -8.37 -18.40
C VAL A 173 18.57 -9.74 -18.61
N TRP A 174 17.31 -9.92 -18.27
CA TRP A 174 16.53 -11.08 -18.69
C TRP A 174 15.28 -10.62 -19.45
N LEU A 175 14.82 -11.49 -20.35
CA LEU A 175 13.78 -11.15 -21.33
C LEU A 175 12.67 -12.19 -21.32
N LEU A 176 11.44 -11.70 -21.30
CA LEU A 176 10.22 -12.48 -21.48
C LEU A 176 9.51 -11.97 -22.73
N LYS A 177 9.06 -12.87 -23.61
CA LYS A 177 8.48 -12.52 -24.91
C LYS A 177 7.31 -11.53 -24.77
N PRO A 178 7.38 -10.34 -25.42
CA PRO A 178 6.25 -9.42 -25.49
C PRO A 178 5.12 -9.92 -26.41
N LYS A 179 3.86 -9.57 -26.11
CA LYS A 179 2.66 -9.98 -26.85
C LYS A 179 2.63 -9.49 -28.31
N GLU A 180 3.26 -8.35 -28.59
CA GLU A 180 3.23 -7.71 -29.90
C GLU A 180 4.65 -7.53 -30.47
N VAL A 181 5.61 -8.34 -30.03
CA VAL A 181 6.98 -8.26 -30.57
C VAL A 181 7.00 -8.65 -32.05
N SER A 182 7.73 -7.91 -32.88
CA SER A 182 7.93 -8.32 -34.27
C SER A 182 8.73 -9.62 -34.33
N TRP A 183 8.37 -10.50 -35.27
CA TRP A 183 9.03 -11.80 -35.38
C TRP A 183 10.52 -11.64 -35.72
N ASP A 184 10.88 -10.75 -36.65
CA ASP A 184 12.27 -10.47 -37.02
C ASP A 184 13.12 -10.04 -35.80
N SER A 185 12.56 -9.19 -34.93
CA SER A 185 13.22 -8.74 -33.70
C SER A 185 13.37 -9.87 -32.68
N TRP A 186 12.31 -10.67 -32.47
CA TRP A 186 12.38 -11.76 -31.51
C TRP A 186 13.31 -12.88 -31.99
N ASP A 187 13.28 -13.20 -33.27
CA ASP A 187 14.16 -14.19 -33.91
C ASP A 187 15.63 -13.75 -33.85
N GLU A 188 15.93 -12.45 -34.06
CA GLU A 188 17.27 -11.90 -33.83
C GLU A 188 17.75 -12.13 -32.40
N ILE A 189 16.90 -11.90 -31.40
CA ILE A 189 17.23 -12.16 -29.99
C ILE A 189 17.46 -13.65 -29.77
N LEU A 190 16.59 -14.53 -30.28
CA LEU A 190 16.72 -15.97 -30.13
C LEU A 190 18.03 -16.50 -30.73
N ARG A 191 18.43 -16.01 -31.92
CA ARG A 191 19.72 -16.35 -32.54
C ARG A 191 20.91 -15.91 -31.69
N LYS A 192 20.88 -14.70 -31.14
CA LYS A 192 21.99 -14.13 -30.35
C LYS A 192 22.09 -14.70 -28.92
N THR A 193 21.06 -15.37 -28.42
CA THR A 193 20.99 -15.76 -26.99
C THR A 193 20.70 -17.23 -26.73
N THR A 194 20.05 -17.93 -27.66
CA THR A 194 19.55 -19.31 -27.48
C THR A 194 19.78 -20.21 -28.70
N ASP A 195 20.69 -19.81 -29.60
CA ASP A 195 20.98 -20.53 -30.85
C ASP A 195 19.73 -20.72 -31.73
N GLY A 196 18.78 -19.79 -31.68
CA GLY A 196 17.53 -19.83 -32.44
C GLY A 196 16.42 -20.72 -31.85
N ARG A 197 16.63 -21.34 -30.68
CA ARG A 197 15.60 -22.17 -30.03
C ARG A 197 14.42 -21.32 -29.53
N ALA A 198 13.23 -21.56 -30.08
CA ALA A 198 12.02 -20.85 -29.68
C ALA A 198 11.70 -21.04 -28.19
N THR A 199 11.58 -19.92 -27.47
CA THR A 199 11.18 -19.89 -26.06
C THR A 199 10.51 -18.56 -25.72
N SER A 200 9.60 -18.57 -24.76
CA SER A 200 9.02 -17.34 -24.20
C SER A 200 9.96 -16.68 -23.18
N LEU A 201 10.69 -17.45 -22.39
CA LEU A 201 11.68 -16.96 -21.42
C LEU A 201 13.09 -17.23 -21.96
N ILE A 202 13.83 -16.16 -22.27
CA ILE A 202 15.18 -16.27 -22.81
C ILE A 202 16.12 -16.82 -21.73
N ARG A 203 16.92 -17.84 -22.08
CA ARG A 203 17.85 -18.54 -21.18
C ARG A 203 17.23 -18.90 -19.82
N GLY A 204 16.02 -19.47 -19.83
CA GLY A 204 15.35 -19.94 -18.62
C GLY A 204 14.76 -21.34 -18.75
N LYS A 205 14.47 -21.95 -17.61
CA LYS A 205 13.67 -23.19 -17.51
C LYS A 205 12.36 -22.88 -16.82
N TYR A 206 11.26 -23.37 -17.35
CA TYR A 206 9.92 -23.13 -16.80
C TYR A 206 8.98 -24.28 -17.12
N THR A 207 7.88 -24.33 -16.38
CA THR A 207 6.74 -25.22 -16.64
C THR A 207 5.49 -24.39 -16.87
N TYR A 208 4.45 -24.98 -17.46
CA TYR A 208 3.14 -24.35 -17.57
C TYR A 208 2.22 -24.85 -16.46
N ASP A 209 1.56 -23.92 -15.76
CA ASP A 209 0.38 -24.21 -14.92
C ASP A 209 -0.84 -23.51 -15.54
N GLY A 210 -1.61 -24.26 -16.32
CA GLY A 210 -2.65 -23.71 -17.19
C GLY A 210 -2.04 -22.77 -18.23
N ALA A 211 -2.41 -21.48 -18.19
CA ALA A 211 -1.92 -20.44 -19.11
C ALA A 211 -0.77 -19.61 -18.52
N LEU A 212 -0.13 -20.08 -17.46
CA LEU A 212 0.87 -19.34 -16.68
C LEU A 212 2.25 -20.00 -16.83
N ILE A 213 3.26 -19.20 -17.16
CA ILE A 213 4.67 -19.61 -17.09
C ILE A 213 5.10 -19.59 -15.62
N VAL A 214 5.52 -20.74 -15.11
CA VAL A 214 6.06 -20.90 -13.77
C VAL A 214 7.58 -21.12 -13.89
N PRO A 215 8.41 -20.09 -13.62
CA PRO A 215 9.85 -20.19 -13.80
C PRO A 215 10.48 -21.10 -12.74
N LYS A 216 11.48 -21.87 -13.17
CA LYS A 216 12.37 -22.67 -12.33
C LYS A 216 13.80 -22.10 -12.35
N LEU A 217 14.27 -21.69 -13.53
CA LEU A 217 15.59 -21.10 -13.70
C LEU A 217 15.49 -19.84 -14.56
N ILE A 218 16.18 -18.77 -14.15
CA ILE A 218 16.36 -17.55 -14.94
C ILE A 218 17.85 -17.23 -15.03
N GLU A 219 18.43 -17.26 -16.23
CA GLU A 219 19.78 -16.80 -16.48
C GLU A 219 19.75 -15.43 -17.17
N LEU A 220 20.38 -14.44 -16.56
CA LEU A 220 20.49 -13.09 -17.10
C LEU A 220 21.58 -13.05 -18.17
N ILE A 221 21.23 -12.47 -19.31
CA ILE A 221 22.07 -12.31 -20.50
C ILE A 221 23.13 -11.24 -20.24
N ASP A 222 24.37 -11.51 -20.59
CA ASP A 222 25.49 -10.56 -20.54
C ASP A 222 25.53 -9.74 -21.84
N LEU A 223 25.39 -8.41 -21.73
CA LEU A 223 25.38 -7.49 -22.86
C LEU A 223 26.78 -6.96 -23.24
N SER A 224 27.84 -7.44 -22.59
CA SER A 224 29.22 -6.94 -22.83
C SER A 224 29.70 -7.10 -24.26
N THR A 225 29.19 -8.10 -24.96
CA THR A 225 29.54 -8.42 -26.35
C THR A 225 28.31 -8.62 -27.23
N LYS A 226 27.12 -8.19 -26.77
CA LYS A 226 25.85 -8.43 -27.47
C LYS A 226 25.07 -7.14 -27.63
N SER A 227 24.32 -7.06 -28.71
CA SER A 227 23.31 -6.02 -28.92
C SER A 227 21.96 -6.66 -29.22
N LEU A 228 20.98 -6.42 -28.36
CA LEU A 228 19.64 -6.97 -28.48
C LEU A 228 18.68 -5.84 -28.83
N LEU A 229 17.89 -6.04 -29.89
CA LEU A 229 16.87 -5.09 -30.32
C LEU A 229 15.49 -5.71 -30.16
N VAL A 230 14.70 -5.14 -29.26
CA VAL A 230 13.29 -5.48 -29.03
C VAL A 230 12.41 -4.45 -29.73
N GLU A 231 11.59 -4.90 -30.67
CA GLU A 231 10.58 -4.09 -31.34
C GLU A 231 9.19 -4.57 -30.94
N VAL A 232 8.52 -3.79 -30.11
CA VAL A 232 7.14 -4.04 -29.68
C VAL A 232 6.20 -3.23 -30.57
N GLY A 233 5.31 -3.93 -31.26
CA GLY A 233 4.27 -3.39 -32.13
C GLY A 233 3.09 -2.80 -31.36
N GLY A 234 1.93 -2.75 -32.04
CA GLY A 234 0.67 -2.22 -31.50
C GLY A 234 0.25 -0.88 -32.08
N ARG A 235 -0.73 -0.22 -31.42
CA ARG A 235 -1.18 1.15 -31.78
C ARG A 235 -0.01 2.14 -31.79
N TYR A 236 1.00 1.87 -30.96
CA TYR A 236 2.14 2.71 -30.72
C TYR A 236 3.41 1.87 -30.62
N GLN A 237 4.13 1.77 -31.73
CA GLN A 237 5.40 1.03 -31.81
C GLN A 237 6.41 1.58 -30.78
N PHE A 238 7.14 0.68 -30.14
CA PHE A 238 8.20 0.96 -29.17
C PHE A 238 9.44 0.11 -29.47
N PHE A 239 10.61 0.76 -29.50
CA PHE A 239 11.89 0.14 -29.76
C PHE A 239 12.80 0.21 -28.52
N LEU A 240 13.40 -0.91 -28.14
CA LEU A 240 14.36 -0.97 -27.05
C LEU A 240 15.62 -1.68 -27.55
N LYS A 241 16.74 -0.96 -27.58
CA LYS A 241 18.06 -1.51 -27.88
C LYS A 241 18.87 -1.62 -26.59
N LEU A 242 19.29 -2.84 -26.28
CA LEU A 242 20.09 -3.19 -25.11
C LEU A 242 21.48 -3.64 -25.55
N GLY A 243 22.52 -3.08 -24.96
CA GLY A 243 23.91 -3.32 -25.33
C GLY A 243 24.34 -2.49 -26.53
N SER A 244 25.54 -2.75 -27.06
CA SER A 244 26.14 -1.94 -28.13
C SER A 244 26.45 -2.75 -29.37
N SER A 245 25.91 -2.33 -30.53
CA SER A 245 26.18 -3.01 -31.81
C SER A 245 27.61 -2.78 -32.26
N THR A 246 28.18 -1.60 -31.95
CA THR A 246 29.60 -1.30 -32.21
C THR A 246 30.51 -2.23 -31.44
N ILE A 247 30.25 -2.42 -30.13
CA ILE A 247 31.03 -3.34 -29.30
C ILE A 247 30.84 -4.78 -29.78
N GLU A 248 29.61 -5.24 -30.03
CA GLU A 248 29.31 -6.58 -30.54
C GLU A 248 30.10 -6.89 -31.82
N ASN A 249 30.05 -6.00 -32.82
CA ASN A 249 30.73 -6.22 -34.10
C ASN A 249 32.26 -6.27 -33.97
N GLU A 250 32.85 -5.38 -33.16
CA GLU A 250 34.29 -5.31 -32.97
C GLU A 250 34.84 -6.41 -32.04
N THR A 251 34.00 -6.97 -31.17
CA THR A 251 34.39 -8.01 -30.20
C THR A 251 34.02 -9.42 -30.63
N ASN A 252 33.35 -9.61 -31.77
CA ASN A 252 32.85 -10.91 -32.26
C ASN A 252 33.95 -11.99 -32.38
N LEU A 253 35.22 -11.61 -32.58
CA LEU A 253 36.37 -12.53 -32.66
C LEU A 253 37.13 -12.70 -31.34
N MET A 254 36.75 -11.98 -30.28
CA MET A 254 37.44 -11.99 -28.99
C MET A 254 36.94 -13.14 -28.12
N LYS A 255 37.79 -14.15 -27.92
CA LYS A 255 37.46 -15.35 -27.14
C LYS A 255 37.78 -15.27 -25.64
N THR A 256 38.48 -14.23 -25.17
CA THR A 256 38.94 -14.13 -23.77
C THR A 256 38.52 -12.82 -23.11
N LYS A 257 38.18 -12.90 -21.82
CA LYS A 257 37.75 -11.73 -21.01
C LYS A 257 38.83 -10.66 -20.87
N LEU A 258 40.10 -11.06 -20.80
CA LEU A 258 41.23 -10.11 -20.74
C LEU A 258 41.33 -9.26 -22.02
N LYS A 259 41.13 -9.88 -23.19
CA LYS A 259 41.12 -9.15 -24.47
C LYS A 259 39.95 -8.18 -24.55
N LEU A 260 38.76 -8.61 -24.10
CA LEU A 260 37.59 -7.75 -24.01
C LEU A 260 37.84 -6.55 -23.08
N LEU A 261 38.38 -6.78 -21.89
CA LEU A 261 38.69 -5.73 -20.93
C LEU A 261 39.70 -4.72 -21.47
N GLN A 262 40.77 -5.20 -22.12
CA GLN A 262 41.75 -4.32 -22.76
C GLN A 262 41.11 -3.47 -23.85
N TYR A 263 40.31 -4.09 -24.73
CA TYR A 263 39.55 -3.38 -25.76
C TYR A 263 38.64 -2.30 -25.17
N LEU A 264 37.90 -2.61 -24.11
CA LEU A 264 37.00 -1.65 -23.47
C LEU A 264 37.76 -0.46 -22.86
N LYS A 265 38.91 -0.69 -22.22
CA LYS A 265 39.78 0.38 -21.71
C LYS A 265 40.33 1.28 -22.82
N GLU A 266 40.73 0.69 -23.94
CA GLU A 266 41.21 1.43 -25.12
C GLU A 266 40.07 2.23 -25.78
N LYS A 267 38.87 1.65 -25.88
CA LYS A 267 37.68 2.34 -26.40
C LYS A 267 37.22 3.47 -25.50
N GLU A 268 37.27 3.32 -24.18
CA GLU A 268 36.92 4.40 -23.25
C GLU A 268 37.85 5.61 -23.45
N LYS A 269 39.16 5.39 -23.62
CA LYS A 269 40.15 6.44 -23.91
C LYS A 269 39.93 7.13 -25.25
N THR A 270 39.44 6.40 -26.25
CA THR A 270 39.21 6.91 -27.61
C THR A 270 37.77 7.37 -27.87
N LEU A 271 36.89 7.26 -26.86
CA LEU A 271 35.46 7.57 -26.97
C LEU A 271 35.20 9.02 -27.40
N VAL A 272 35.99 9.97 -26.88
CA VAL A 272 35.93 11.40 -27.24
C VAL A 272 36.07 11.61 -28.74
N LYS A 273 36.91 10.83 -29.42
CA LYS A 273 37.08 10.92 -30.89
C LYS A 273 35.86 10.40 -31.65
N SER A 274 35.10 9.48 -31.04
CA SER A 274 33.98 8.80 -31.69
C SER A 274 32.66 9.56 -31.54
N ILE A 275 32.38 10.12 -30.37
CA ILE A 275 31.08 10.76 -30.06
C ILE A 275 31.18 12.21 -29.56
N GLY A 276 32.40 12.77 -29.51
CA GLY A 276 32.67 14.12 -29.03
C GLY A 276 32.84 14.21 -27.51
N PRO A 277 33.42 15.32 -27.00
CA PRO A 277 33.80 15.46 -25.59
C PRO A 277 32.60 15.48 -24.63
N THR A 278 31.51 16.16 -25.00
CA THR A 278 30.33 16.30 -24.15
C THR A 278 29.67 14.95 -23.87
N LEU A 279 29.46 14.13 -24.90
CA LEU A 279 28.84 12.80 -24.75
C LEU A 279 29.78 11.77 -24.14
N ALA A 280 31.09 11.89 -24.39
CA ALA A 280 32.10 11.01 -23.81
C ALA A 280 32.22 11.14 -22.28
N SER A 281 31.77 12.24 -21.68
CA SER A 281 31.69 12.39 -20.22
C SER A 281 30.85 11.29 -19.55
N TRP A 282 29.87 10.73 -20.26
CA TRP A 282 29.03 9.62 -19.81
C TRP A 282 29.69 8.24 -19.96
N ARG A 283 30.91 8.17 -20.52
CA ARG A 283 31.69 6.94 -20.73
C ARG A 283 30.94 5.87 -21.55
N LEU A 284 31.45 4.63 -21.56
CA LEU A 284 30.83 3.46 -22.22
C LEU A 284 29.67 2.83 -21.45
N ARG A 285 29.16 3.54 -20.44
CA ARG A 285 28.17 3.07 -19.48
C ARG A 285 26.82 2.76 -20.15
N LEU A 286 26.31 1.54 -20.01
CA LEU A 286 25.02 1.07 -20.53
C LEU A 286 23.83 1.45 -19.63
N ASP A 287 24.08 1.79 -18.37
CA ASP A 287 23.08 2.30 -17.43
C ASP A 287 22.63 3.74 -17.74
N TYR A 288 23.18 4.35 -18.79
CA TYR A 288 22.67 5.58 -19.38
C TYR A 288 22.12 5.32 -20.77
N LEU A 289 20.94 5.86 -21.07
CA LEU A 289 20.29 5.66 -22.35
C LEU A 289 20.14 6.96 -23.15
N TYR A 290 20.13 6.80 -24.46
CA TYR A 290 19.52 7.74 -25.39
C TYR A 290 18.04 7.41 -25.54
N PHE A 291 17.24 8.45 -25.79
CA PHE A 291 15.80 8.31 -25.91
C PHE A 291 15.24 9.17 -27.04
N CYS A 292 14.09 8.74 -27.55
CA CYS A 292 13.30 9.52 -28.48
C CYS A 292 12.33 10.45 -27.72
N TYR A 293 12.35 11.75 -28.01
CA TYR A 293 11.39 12.73 -27.46
C TYR A 293 9.93 12.45 -27.84
N LYS A 294 9.69 11.63 -28.87
CA LYS A 294 8.35 11.10 -29.22
C LYS A 294 7.97 9.83 -28.45
N GLY A 295 8.85 9.33 -27.58
CA GLY A 295 8.64 8.12 -26.78
C GLY A 295 8.56 6.83 -27.58
N LEU A 296 9.20 6.80 -28.74
CA LEU A 296 9.19 5.65 -29.65
C LEU A 296 10.34 4.68 -29.39
N GLY A 297 11.42 5.10 -28.72
CA GLY A 297 12.45 4.13 -28.39
C GLY A 297 13.56 4.63 -27.48
N LEU A 298 14.29 3.65 -26.95
CA LEU A 298 15.39 3.77 -26.00
C LEU A 298 16.58 2.96 -26.51
N SER A 299 17.79 3.48 -26.35
CA SER A 299 19.03 2.74 -26.65
C SER A 299 20.05 2.92 -25.54
N THR A 300 20.64 1.82 -25.07
CA THR A 300 21.75 1.86 -24.11
C THR A 300 23.12 1.95 -24.78
N ASP A 301 23.18 1.91 -26.11
CA ASP A 301 24.41 1.98 -26.88
C ASP A 301 25.02 3.39 -26.81
N PRO A 302 26.23 3.58 -26.26
CA PRO A 302 26.86 4.89 -26.16
C PRO A 302 27.17 5.52 -27.54
N PHE A 303 27.23 4.70 -28.60
CA PHE A 303 27.53 5.13 -29.96
C PHE A 303 26.29 5.55 -30.77
N ASP A 304 25.08 5.33 -30.26
CA ASP A 304 23.83 5.74 -30.92
C ASP A 304 23.57 7.25 -30.76
N VAL A 305 24.53 8.09 -31.18
CA VAL A 305 24.38 9.56 -31.19
C VAL A 305 23.22 10.00 -32.11
N ASN A 306 22.94 9.19 -33.14
CA ASN A 306 21.75 9.31 -33.98
C ASN A 306 20.80 8.14 -33.68
N CYS A 307 19.51 8.34 -33.93
CA CYS A 307 18.51 7.29 -33.70
C CYS A 307 18.86 6.02 -34.50
N PRO A 308 18.98 4.84 -33.84
CA PRO A 308 19.31 3.58 -34.51
C PRO A 308 18.10 2.93 -35.21
N PHE A 309 16.90 3.48 -35.01
CA PHE A 309 15.64 2.86 -35.45
C PHE A 309 15.11 3.43 -36.77
N LYS A 310 15.90 4.19 -37.54
CA LYS A 310 15.42 4.92 -38.74
C LYS A 310 14.80 3.99 -39.79
N ASN A 311 15.42 2.85 -40.02
CA ASN A 311 14.96 1.87 -40.99
C ASN A 311 13.70 1.10 -40.53
N ARG A 312 13.29 1.22 -39.25
CA ARG A 312 12.14 0.52 -38.65
C ARG A 312 11.01 1.45 -38.21
N CYS A 313 11.32 2.69 -37.85
CA CYS A 313 10.38 3.66 -37.30
C CYS A 313 9.51 4.31 -38.39
N ARG A 314 8.18 4.28 -38.23
CA ARG A 314 7.23 4.90 -39.17
C ARG A 314 7.35 6.41 -39.31
N LEU A 315 7.89 7.10 -38.30
CA LEU A 315 8.15 8.55 -38.39
C LEU A 315 9.44 8.88 -39.15
N SER A 316 10.26 7.88 -39.48
CA SER A 316 11.54 8.09 -40.14
C SER A 316 11.36 8.56 -41.58
N SER A 317 12.24 9.46 -42.04
CA SER A 317 12.32 9.88 -43.44
C SER A 317 12.56 8.72 -44.40
N GLU A 318 13.27 7.67 -43.95
CA GLU A 318 13.48 6.44 -44.72
C GLU A 318 12.18 5.64 -44.95
N ARG A 319 11.12 5.93 -44.18
CA ARG A 319 9.78 5.35 -44.31
C ARG A 319 8.72 6.39 -44.67
N GLY A 320 9.13 7.53 -45.25
CA GLY A 320 8.22 8.61 -45.69
C GLY A 320 7.73 9.55 -44.59
N GLY A 321 8.29 9.47 -43.38
CA GLY A 321 7.96 10.35 -42.25
C GLY A 321 8.87 11.59 -42.12
N PRO A 322 8.59 12.50 -41.19
CA PRO A 322 9.32 13.78 -41.08
C PRO A 322 10.66 13.70 -40.29
N CYS A 323 10.97 12.56 -39.66
CA CYS A 323 12.13 12.43 -38.78
C CYS A 323 13.36 11.88 -39.51
N ASN A 324 14.42 12.68 -39.66
CA ASN A 324 15.71 12.21 -40.18
C ASN A 324 16.55 11.39 -39.17
N GLY A 325 15.93 10.97 -38.06
CA GLY A 325 16.57 10.27 -36.95
C GLY A 325 17.53 11.10 -36.10
N LYS A 326 17.57 12.43 -36.30
CA LYS A 326 18.24 13.38 -35.40
C LYS A 326 17.24 14.27 -34.66
N ILE A 327 16.18 14.70 -35.34
CA ILE A 327 15.23 15.71 -34.83
C ILE A 327 14.64 15.34 -33.47
N PHE A 328 14.21 14.09 -33.28
CA PHE A 328 13.58 13.64 -32.04
C PHE A 328 14.49 12.82 -31.13
N TRP A 329 15.80 12.78 -31.38
CA TRP A 329 16.72 11.89 -30.66
C TRP A 329 17.59 12.66 -29.68
N SER A 330 17.66 12.20 -28.43
CA SER A 330 18.36 12.92 -27.35
C SER A 330 19.86 13.08 -27.59
N GLY A 331 20.49 12.15 -28.34
CA GLY A 331 21.89 12.22 -28.70
C GLY A 331 22.28 13.46 -29.50
N ARG A 332 21.38 14.00 -30.34
CA ARG A 332 21.57 15.28 -31.06
C ARG A 332 21.80 16.45 -30.10
N TYR A 333 21.20 16.37 -28.92
CA TYR A 333 21.21 17.41 -27.89
C TYR A 333 22.20 17.10 -26.77
N TYR A 334 23.08 16.12 -26.98
CA TYR A 334 24.07 15.68 -26.01
C TYR A 334 23.47 15.17 -24.69
N LYS A 335 22.23 14.66 -24.72
CA LYS A 335 21.49 14.23 -23.52
C LYS A 335 21.38 12.71 -23.43
N ARG A 336 21.84 12.17 -22.29
CA ARG A 336 21.56 10.81 -21.82
C ARG A 336 20.90 10.88 -20.45
N ARG A 337 20.12 9.87 -20.10
CA ARG A 337 19.46 9.76 -18.78
C ARG A 337 19.75 8.39 -18.19
N PHE A 338 19.72 8.30 -16.87
CA PHE A 338 19.78 7.01 -16.19
C PHE A 338 18.68 6.08 -16.70
N TYR A 339 19.00 4.79 -16.76
CA TYR A 339 18.06 3.76 -17.13
C TYR A 339 16.83 3.80 -16.21
N PRO A 340 15.60 3.93 -16.76
CA PRO A 340 14.41 4.10 -15.96
C PRO A 340 14.07 2.80 -15.21
N LYS A 341 13.43 2.94 -14.06
CA LYS A 341 12.92 1.79 -13.31
C LYS A 341 11.72 1.17 -14.04
N PHE A 342 11.69 -0.16 -14.07
CA PHE A 342 10.55 -0.93 -14.55
C PHE A 342 9.70 -1.36 -13.36
N TYR A 343 8.39 -1.23 -13.49
CA TYR A 343 7.40 -1.59 -12.49
C TYR A 343 6.62 -2.80 -13.00
N PRO A 344 6.78 -3.99 -12.39
CA PRO A 344 6.05 -5.16 -12.82
C PRO A 344 4.56 -5.02 -12.47
N LEU A 345 3.70 -5.25 -13.45
CA LEU A 345 2.24 -5.18 -13.27
C LEU A 345 1.72 -6.57 -12.92
N ARG A 346 1.22 -6.70 -11.68
CA ARG A 346 0.70 -7.94 -11.09
C ARG A 346 -0.82 -7.89 -11.02
N ARG A 347 -1.46 -9.03 -11.28
CA ARG A 347 -2.90 -9.22 -11.04
C ARG A 347 -3.14 -10.57 -10.37
N LEU A 348 -4.16 -10.61 -9.53
CA LEU A 348 -4.59 -11.86 -8.91
C LEU A 348 -5.82 -12.43 -9.63
N ARG A 349 -5.80 -13.74 -9.86
CA ARG A 349 -6.97 -14.50 -10.29
C ARG A 349 -7.35 -15.47 -9.18
N ILE A 350 -8.59 -15.37 -8.72
CA ILE A 350 -9.13 -16.24 -7.68
C ILE A 350 -10.11 -17.16 -8.39
N ALA A 351 -9.84 -18.47 -8.33
CA ALA A 351 -10.71 -19.45 -8.96
C ALA A 351 -12.02 -19.63 -8.16
N GLY A 352 -13.04 -20.17 -8.82
CA GLY A 352 -14.22 -20.69 -8.14
C GLY A 352 -13.87 -21.90 -7.26
N GLY A 353 -14.78 -22.26 -6.35
CA GLY A 353 -14.59 -23.35 -5.39
C GLY A 353 -13.95 -22.92 -4.07
N GLY A 354 -13.23 -23.83 -3.43
CA GLY A 354 -12.74 -23.72 -2.05
C GLY A 354 -13.74 -24.31 -1.04
N LEU A 355 -13.25 -24.70 0.13
CA LEU A 355 -14.08 -25.19 1.23
C LEU A 355 -14.55 -23.99 2.06
N LEU A 356 -15.87 -23.78 2.17
CA LEU A 356 -16.41 -22.77 3.07
C LEU A 356 -16.13 -23.18 4.52
N VAL A 357 -15.38 -22.35 5.26
CA VAL A 357 -15.03 -22.62 6.67
C VAL A 357 -15.82 -21.74 7.61
N TYR A 358 -16.15 -20.52 7.19
CA TYR A 358 -16.90 -19.59 8.01
C TYR A 358 -17.72 -18.62 7.15
N ASP A 359 -18.91 -18.30 7.62
CA ASP A 359 -19.80 -17.29 7.06
C ASP A 359 -20.46 -16.55 8.22
N GLU A 360 -20.38 -15.22 8.22
CA GLU A 360 -21.11 -14.37 9.15
C GLU A 360 -21.58 -13.09 8.45
N LYS A 361 -22.83 -12.72 8.71
CA LYS A 361 -23.45 -11.53 8.14
C LYS A 361 -23.53 -10.45 9.19
N PHE A 362 -23.20 -9.23 8.79
CA PHE A 362 -23.54 -8.07 9.58
C PHE A 362 -25.08 -7.95 9.65
N PRO A 363 -25.67 -7.48 10.77
CA PRO A 363 -27.12 -7.31 10.86
C PRO A 363 -27.73 -6.58 9.65
N LEU A 364 -28.89 -7.04 9.19
CA LEU A 364 -29.53 -6.59 7.93
C LEU A 364 -28.74 -6.94 6.64
N SER A 365 -27.67 -7.73 6.73
CA SER A 365 -26.91 -8.34 5.61
C SER A 365 -26.28 -7.36 4.61
N PHE A 366 -26.02 -6.11 5.00
CA PHE A 366 -25.38 -5.13 4.11
C PHE A 366 -23.84 -5.27 4.02
N ILE A 367 -23.22 -6.00 4.96
CA ILE A 367 -21.82 -6.46 4.88
C ILE A 367 -21.80 -7.93 5.24
N ASN A 368 -21.12 -8.75 4.44
CA ASN A 368 -20.97 -10.19 4.71
C ASN A 368 -19.49 -10.56 4.74
N PHE A 369 -19.13 -11.40 5.70
CA PHE A 369 -17.80 -11.99 5.84
C PHE A 369 -17.86 -13.48 5.53
N VAL A 370 -16.99 -13.93 4.63
CA VAL A 370 -16.89 -15.34 4.27
C VAL A 370 -15.43 -15.76 4.24
N ALA A 371 -15.10 -16.89 4.87
CA ALA A 371 -13.76 -17.47 4.84
C ALA A 371 -13.78 -18.83 4.14
N TYR A 372 -12.79 -19.05 3.27
CA TYR A 372 -12.61 -20.30 2.55
C TYR A 372 -11.21 -20.87 2.77
N GLU A 373 -11.10 -22.18 2.75
CA GLU A 373 -9.84 -22.91 2.68
C GLU A 373 -9.61 -23.52 1.29
N LYS A 374 -8.34 -23.81 0.98
CA LYS A 374 -7.89 -24.50 -0.25
C LYS A 374 -8.41 -23.86 -1.55
N LYS A 375 -8.66 -22.55 -1.53
CA LYS A 375 -9.10 -21.82 -2.71
C LYS A 375 -7.91 -21.47 -3.58
N ARG A 376 -7.97 -21.80 -4.87
CA ARG A 376 -6.86 -21.56 -5.80
C ARG A 376 -6.74 -20.07 -6.12
N VAL A 377 -5.60 -19.50 -5.77
CA VAL A 377 -5.21 -18.12 -6.04
C VAL A 377 -3.99 -18.12 -6.96
N GLU A 378 -4.07 -17.37 -8.04
CA GLU A 378 -3.02 -17.27 -9.04
C GLU A 378 -2.45 -15.85 -9.04
N SER A 379 -1.15 -15.74 -8.77
CA SER A 379 -0.38 -14.51 -8.85
C SER A 379 0.22 -14.41 -10.24
N ARG A 380 -0.23 -13.45 -11.04
CA ARG A 380 0.10 -13.36 -12.48
C ARG A 380 0.71 -11.99 -12.79
N TRP A 381 1.96 -11.98 -13.25
CA TRP A 381 2.56 -10.80 -13.88
C TRP A 381 2.28 -10.83 -15.38
N TYR A 382 1.68 -9.75 -15.86
CA TYR A 382 1.16 -9.67 -17.23
C TYR A 382 1.85 -8.62 -18.09
N ALA A 383 2.59 -7.70 -17.47
CA ALA A 383 3.33 -6.65 -18.14
C ALA A 383 4.39 -6.04 -17.21
N VAL A 384 5.25 -5.21 -17.79
CA VAL A 384 6.04 -4.19 -17.09
C VAL A 384 5.65 -2.80 -17.57
N GLU A 385 5.68 -1.83 -16.66
CA GLU A 385 5.47 -0.41 -16.93
C GLU A 385 6.76 0.37 -16.66
N ILE A 386 7.11 1.27 -17.56
CA ILE A 386 8.29 2.13 -17.44
C ILE A 386 7.80 3.56 -17.24
N GLY A 387 8.24 4.22 -16.17
CA GLY A 387 8.05 5.65 -15.99
C GLY A 387 9.10 6.42 -16.81
N THR A 388 8.64 7.25 -17.74
CA THR A 388 9.48 8.02 -18.65
C THR A 388 9.14 9.50 -18.55
N SER A 389 9.19 10.06 -17.33
CA SER A 389 8.88 11.48 -17.06
C SER A 389 9.75 12.47 -17.85
N PHE A 390 10.96 12.07 -18.23
CA PHE A 390 11.86 12.81 -19.12
C PHE A 390 11.49 12.71 -20.62
N ILE A 391 10.44 11.96 -20.96
CA ILE A 391 9.92 11.82 -22.33
C ILE A 391 8.58 12.54 -22.42
N ASN A 392 8.65 13.77 -22.93
CA ASN A 392 7.48 14.66 -23.02
C ASN A 392 6.30 14.06 -23.80
N ALA A 393 6.51 13.18 -24.77
CA ALA A 393 5.41 12.66 -25.60
C ALA A 393 4.73 11.39 -25.07
N ARG A 394 5.46 10.56 -24.30
CA ARG A 394 4.92 9.31 -23.73
C ARG A 394 5.56 9.10 -22.37
N PRO A 395 4.86 9.45 -21.29
CA PRO A 395 5.43 9.40 -19.96
C PRO A 395 5.33 8.05 -19.28
N THR A 396 4.55 7.13 -19.84
CA THR A 396 4.53 5.73 -19.44
C THR A 396 4.57 4.83 -20.68
N VAL A 397 5.40 3.79 -20.64
CA VAL A 397 5.46 2.74 -21.67
C VAL A 397 5.15 1.41 -21.00
N ARG A 398 4.21 0.64 -21.57
CA ARG A 398 3.86 -0.71 -21.08
C ARG A 398 4.26 -1.77 -22.09
N ILE A 399 4.99 -2.78 -21.62
CA ILE A 399 5.34 -3.96 -22.40
C ILE A 399 4.54 -5.13 -21.85
N PHE A 400 3.50 -5.56 -22.58
CA PHE A 400 2.68 -6.71 -22.22
C PHE A 400 3.38 -8.00 -22.62
N PHE A 401 3.30 -9.02 -21.76
CA PHE A 401 3.86 -10.33 -22.04
C PHE A 401 2.92 -11.14 -22.91
N ASP A 402 3.48 -11.93 -23.83
CA ASP A 402 2.73 -12.85 -24.69
C ASP A 402 2.06 -13.94 -23.86
N THR A 403 2.82 -14.49 -22.90
CA THR A 403 2.32 -15.38 -21.86
C THR A 403 2.67 -14.80 -20.50
N GLU A 404 1.71 -14.79 -19.59
CA GLU A 404 1.91 -14.31 -18.23
C GLU A 404 2.89 -15.21 -17.48
N ILE A 405 3.67 -14.62 -16.58
CA ILE A 405 4.58 -15.33 -15.68
C ILE A 405 4.04 -15.26 -14.26
N GLY A 406 4.21 -16.31 -13.46
CA GLY A 406 3.72 -16.32 -12.09
C GLY A 406 3.61 -17.71 -11.49
N TYR A 407 2.65 -17.88 -10.58
CA TYR A 407 2.37 -19.15 -9.93
C TYR A 407 0.94 -19.21 -9.38
N ALA A 408 0.50 -20.41 -9.00
CA ALA A 408 -0.77 -20.64 -8.35
C ALA A 408 -0.60 -21.42 -7.05
N ILE A 409 -1.34 -21.03 -6.02
CA ILE A 409 -1.40 -21.74 -4.75
C ILE A 409 -2.85 -21.96 -4.32
N PRO A 410 -3.21 -23.17 -3.83
CA PRO A 410 -4.40 -23.32 -2.99
C PRO A 410 -4.10 -22.70 -1.63
N THR A 411 -4.95 -21.81 -1.14
CA THR A 411 -4.72 -21.10 0.14
C THR A 411 -6.03 -20.74 0.84
N SER A 412 -5.91 -20.28 2.09
CA SER A 412 -7.02 -19.71 2.86
C SER A 412 -7.27 -18.27 2.45
N ILE A 413 -8.53 -17.92 2.30
CA ILE A 413 -8.97 -16.59 1.91
C ILE A 413 -10.10 -16.11 2.82
N MET A 414 -10.19 -14.80 2.99
CA MET A 414 -11.38 -14.14 3.50
C MET A 414 -11.93 -13.17 2.46
N GLU A 415 -13.25 -13.06 2.40
CA GLU A 415 -14.01 -12.19 1.53
C GLU A 415 -14.92 -11.31 2.39
N ILE A 416 -14.79 -10.00 2.25
CA ILE A 416 -15.75 -9.02 2.77
C ILE A 416 -16.51 -8.45 1.59
N SER A 417 -17.81 -8.69 1.55
CA SER A 417 -18.71 -8.21 0.50
C SER A 417 -19.71 -7.19 1.03
N PHE A 418 -20.07 -6.23 0.20
CA PHE A 418 -20.99 -5.15 0.51
C PHE A 418 -22.22 -5.24 -0.38
N GLU A 419 -23.40 -5.00 0.20
CA GLU A 419 -24.63 -4.82 -0.58
C GLU A 419 -24.51 -3.53 -1.39
N ARG A 420 -24.73 -3.65 -2.70
CA ARG A 420 -24.40 -2.61 -3.69
C ARG A 420 -25.30 -1.38 -3.57
N GLY A 421 -26.59 -1.58 -3.29
CA GLY A 421 -27.54 -0.49 -3.08
C GLY A 421 -27.13 0.36 -1.88
N TRP A 422 -26.99 -0.27 -0.72
CA TRP A 422 -26.53 0.32 0.53
C TRP A 422 -25.20 1.06 0.36
N LEU A 423 -24.18 0.42 -0.24
CA LEU A 423 -22.89 1.07 -0.43
C LEU A 423 -23.00 2.32 -1.33
N SER A 424 -23.85 2.24 -2.37
CA SER A 424 -24.10 3.37 -3.26
C SER A 424 -24.81 4.52 -2.54
N ASP A 425 -25.78 4.21 -1.68
CA ASP A 425 -26.52 5.19 -0.89
C ASP A 425 -25.63 5.89 0.14
N VAL A 426 -24.77 5.14 0.84
CA VAL A 426 -23.79 5.71 1.78
C VAL A 426 -22.82 6.64 1.06
N ILE A 427 -22.34 6.26 -0.12
CA ILE A 427 -21.46 7.12 -0.93
C ILE A 427 -22.19 8.39 -1.36
N LYS A 428 -23.43 8.28 -1.86
CA LYS A 428 -24.26 9.44 -2.23
C LYS A 428 -24.44 10.38 -1.04
N GLU A 429 -24.73 9.84 0.14
CA GLU A 429 -24.85 10.61 1.37
C GLU A 429 -23.57 11.37 1.72
N ILE A 430 -22.41 10.69 1.70
CA ILE A 430 -21.11 11.30 2.00
C ILE A 430 -20.81 12.42 1.01
N LEU A 431 -20.94 12.17 -0.29
CA LEU A 431 -20.64 13.16 -1.33
C LEU A 431 -21.61 14.35 -1.29
N ASN A 432 -22.86 14.16 -0.86
CA ASN A 432 -23.82 15.24 -0.67
C ASN A 432 -23.45 16.14 0.51
N LYS A 433 -23.07 15.54 1.66
CA LYS A 433 -22.78 16.25 2.91
C LYS A 433 -21.39 16.89 2.93
N GLU A 434 -20.39 16.23 2.36
CA GLU A 434 -18.97 16.57 2.53
C GLU A 434 -18.40 17.22 1.25
N LYS A 435 -18.51 18.56 1.17
CA LYS A 435 -18.12 19.34 -0.03
C LYS A 435 -16.67 19.08 -0.48
N GLU A 436 -15.71 19.05 0.44
CA GLU A 436 -14.29 18.86 0.09
C GLU A 436 -13.99 17.43 -0.40
N VAL A 437 -14.70 16.43 0.12
CA VAL A 437 -14.63 15.05 -0.39
C VAL A 437 -15.18 15.02 -1.81
N ARG A 438 -16.35 15.63 -2.04
CA ARG A 438 -16.96 15.70 -3.36
C ARG A 438 -16.04 16.33 -4.40
N LYS A 439 -15.44 17.49 -4.11
CA LYS A 439 -14.48 18.15 -5.01
C LYS A 439 -13.33 17.22 -5.41
N ASN A 440 -12.68 16.58 -4.43
CA ASN A 440 -11.55 15.70 -4.69
C ASN A 440 -11.94 14.45 -5.50
N VAL A 441 -13.08 13.83 -5.17
CA VAL A 441 -13.57 12.65 -5.90
C VAL A 441 -13.96 13.01 -7.34
N VAL A 442 -14.62 14.15 -7.55
CA VAL A 442 -15.00 14.63 -8.90
C VAL A 442 -13.76 14.99 -9.72
N LEU A 443 -12.78 15.67 -9.13
CA LEU A 443 -11.51 15.97 -9.81
C LEU A 443 -10.84 14.67 -10.28
N LYS A 444 -10.73 13.69 -9.39
CA LYS A 444 -10.18 12.36 -9.74
C LYS A 444 -11.01 11.67 -10.81
N PHE A 445 -12.33 11.78 -10.78
CA PHE A 445 -13.24 11.20 -11.77
C PHE A 445 -13.01 11.79 -13.17
N ILE A 446 -12.96 13.11 -13.29
CA ILE A 446 -12.71 13.80 -14.57
C ILE A 446 -11.32 13.47 -15.09
N LEU A 447 -10.30 13.52 -14.24
CA LEU A 447 -8.95 13.14 -14.61
C LEU A 447 -8.89 11.66 -15.02
N TYR A 448 -9.61 10.78 -14.34
CA TYR A 448 -9.66 9.36 -14.68
C TYR A 448 -10.33 9.12 -16.04
N LYS A 449 -11.46 9.79 -16.33
CA LYS A 449 -12.13 9.75 -17.63
C LYS A 449 -11.22 10.27 -18.74
N ALA A 450 -10.52 11.38 -18.49
CA ALA A 450 -9.61 11.97 -19.45
C ALA A 450 -8.40 11.06 -19.69
N LEU A 451 -7.71 10.56 -18.67
CA LEU A 451 -6.46 9.81 -18.84
C LEU A 451 -6.68 8.35 -19.25
N GLY A 452 -7.79 7.75 -18.81
CA GLY A 452 -8.09 6.34 -19.01
C GLY A 452 -7.11 5.43 -18.25
N LYS A 453 -6.61 4.39 -18.94
CA LYS A 453 -5.70 3.39 -18.33
C LYS A 453 -4.22 3.81 -18.29
N THR A 454 -3.87 4.94 -18.88
CA THR A 454 -2.49 5.44 -18.99
C THR A 454 -2.41 6.83 -18.39
N LEU A 455 -1.45 7.09 -17.51
CA LEU A 455 -1.28 8.41 -16.90
C LEU A 455 -0.46 9.30 -17.85
N ASP A 456 -1.07 9.69 -18.97
CA ASP A 456 -0.47 10.59 -19.96
C ASP A 456 -0.38 12.01 -19.38
N TYR A 457 0.80 12.42 -18.93
CA TYR A 457 1.04 13.73 -18.33
C TYR A 457 0.73 14.92 -19.26
N LYS A 458 0.83 14.77 -20.58
CA LYS A 458 0.42 15.85 -21.51
C LYS A 458 -1.08 16.00 -21.53
N ARG A 459 -1.79 14.87 -21.58
CA ARG A 459 -3.26 14.88 -21.48
C ARG A 459 -3.71 15.36 -20.09
N LEU A 460 -2.99 14.98 -19.04
CA LEU A 460 -3.22 15.45 -17.67
C LEU A 460 -3.12 16.97 -17.61
N SER A 461 -2.00 17.53 -18.10
CA SER A 461 -1.77 18.96 -18.08
C SER A 461 -2.82 19.72 -18.90
N LYS A 462 -3.14 19.26 -20.11
CA LYS A 462 -4.23 19.82 -20.92
C LYS A 462 -5.58 19.79 -20.20
N THR A 463 -5.88 18.70 -19.50
CA THR A 463 -7.14 18.56 -18.76
C THR A 463 -7.19 19.50 -17.56
N VAL A 464 -6.09 19.65 -16.82
CA VAL A 464 -6.00 20.60 -15.69
C VAL A 464 -6.09 22.05 -16.18
N GLN A 465 -5.41 22.41 -17.27
CA GLN A 465 -5.55 23.73 -17.88
C GLN A 465 -6.97 24.00 -18.38
N ALA A 466 -7.64 22.99 -18.97
CA ALA A 466 -9.04 23.10 -19.37
C ALA A 466 -9.95 23.33 -18.14
N LEU A 467 -9.73 22.59 -17.05
CA LEU A 467 -10.47 22.79 -15.79
C LEU A 467 -10.30 24.21 -15.23
N MET A 468 -9.11 24.80 -15.37
CA MET A 468 -8.82 26.18 -14.97
C MET A 468 -9.48 27.24 -15.89
N ASN A 469 -9.82 26.86 -17.13
CA ASN A 469 -10.54 27.74 -18.05
C ASN A 469 -12.06 27.55 -17.89
N LYS A 470 -12.72 28.53 -17.25
CA LYS A 470 -14.17 28.53 -16.96
C LYS A 470 -15.07 28.36 -18.19
N GLU A 471 -14.60 28.73 -19.37
CA GLU A 471 -15.37 28.58 -20.62
C GLU A 471 -15.36 27.14 -21.15
N SER A 472 -14.43 26.31 -20.70
CA SER A 472 -14.26 24.95 -21.21
C SER A 472 -15.40 24.03 -20.76
N GLU A 473 -15.76 23.08 -21.62
CA GLU A 473 -16.75 22.04 -21.30
C GLU A 473 -16.35 21.20 -20.09
N VAL A 474 -15.05 20.95 -19.91
CA VAL A 474 -14.53 20.17 -18.76
C VAL A 474 -14.71 20.95 -17.45
N SER A 475 -14.50 22.28 -17.47
CA SER A 475 -14.72 23.14 -16.30
C SER A 475 -16.21 23.23 -15.96
N LYS A 476 -17.08 23.35 -16.97
CA LYS A 476 -18.55 23.30 -16.78
C LYS A 476 -19.03 21.96 -16.21
N GLU A 477 -18.47 20.84 -16.69
CA GLU A 477 -18.76 19.50 -16.16
C GLU A 477 -18.31 19.40 -14.69
N TYR A 478 -17.11 19.88 -14.35
CA TYR A 478 -16.64 19.93 -12.96
C TYR A 478 -17.55 20.77 -12.07
N ALA A 479 -17.89 21.99 -12.50
CA ALA A 479 -18.78 22.89 -11.78
C ALA A 479 -20.16 22.25 -11.54
N LYS A 480 -20.71 21.53 -12.54
CA LYS A 480 -21.98 20.80 -12.41
C LYS A 480 -21.99 19.85 -11.21
N TYR A 481 -20.93 19.08 -10.98
CA TYR A 481 -20.87 18.15 -9.84
C TYR A 481 -20.49 18.82 -8.51
N VAL A 482 -19.76 19.94 -8.54
CA VAL A 482 -19.28 20.61 -7.32
C VAL A 482 -20.34 21.55 -6.75
N GLU A 483 -20.99 22.33 -7.62
CA GLU A 483 -21.95 23.37 -7.27
C GLU A 483 -23.38 22.84 -7.14
N SER A 484 -23.77 21.85 -7.97
CA SER A 484 -25.03 21.12 -7.82
C SER A 484 -24.78 19.76 -7.13
N PRO A 485 -25.59 19.33 -6.17
CA PRO A 485 -25.49 18.00 -5.54
C PRO A 485 -25.96 16.87 -6.49
N HIS A 486 -25.87 17.06 -7.80
CA HIS A 486 -26.23 16.04 -8.76
C HIS A 486 -25.15 14.96 -8.78
N ILE A 487 -25.44 13.83 -8.15
CA ILE A 487 -24.57 12.66 -8.10
C ILE A 487 -25.20 11.56 -8.95
N ASP A 488 -24.66 11.37 -10.15
CA ASP A 488 -25.07 10.27 -11.03
C ASP A 488 -24.42 8.93 -10.65
N ASP A 489 -24.90 7.85 -11.26
CA ASP A 489 -24.41 6.51 -10.98
C ASP A 489 -22.98 6.26 -11.52
N GLU A 490 -22.51 7.05 -12.49
CA GLU A 490 -21.15 6.90 -13.02
C GLU A 490 -20.12 7.39 -11.99
N LEU A 491 -20.36 8.57 -11.39
CA LEU A 491 -19.57 9.11 -10.30
C LEU A 491 -19.60 8.18 -9.08
N VAL A 492 -20.76 7.61 -8.75
CA VAL A 492 -20.90 6.66 -7.63
C VAL A 492 -20.15 5.36 -7.89
N ASN A 493 -20.20 4.83 -9.11
CA ASN A 493 -19.42 3.64 -9.48
C ASN A 493 -17.91 3.90 -9.42
N PHE A 494 -17.47 5.10 -9.80
CA PHE A 494 -16.08 5.52 -9.61
C PHE A 494 -15.72 5.66 -8.12
N ALA A 495 -16.58 6.29 -7.31
CA ALA A 495 -16.39 6.43 -5.88
C ALA A 495 -16.33 5.08 -5.15
N LYS A 496 -17.15 4.09 -5.56
CA LYS A 496 -17.06 2.69 -5.07
C LYS A 496 -15.71 2.09 -5.35
N ARG A 497 -15.21 2.26 -6.58
CA ARG A 497 -13.88 1.76 -6.96
C ARG A 497 -12.80 2.32 -6.02
N ILE A 498 -12.75 3.65 -5.86
CA ILE A 498 -11.67 4.27 -5.08
C ILE A 498 -11.79 3.97 -3.59
N LEU A 499 -13.01 3.85 -3.07
CA LEU A 499 -13.28 3.46 -1.68
C LEU A 499 -12.81 2.02 -1.42
N LEU A 500 -13.26 1.05 -2.23
CA LEU A 500 -12.92 -0.37 -2.04
C LEU A 500 -11.41 -0.60 -2.19
N HIS A 501 -10.75 0.07 -3.13
CA HIS A 501 -9.31 0.00 -3.31
C HIS A 501 -8.54 0.58 -2.11
N SER A 502 -9.01 1.71 -1.56
CA SER A 502 -8.36 2.33 -0.40
C SER A 502 -8.57 1.51 0.88
N MET A 503 -9.77 0.93 1.03
CA MET A 503 -10.12 0.03 2.12
C MET A 503 -9.37 -1.30 2.02
N GLU A 504 -9.15 -1.84 0.82
CA GLU A 504 -8.34 -3.05 0.59
C GLU A 504 -6.94 -2.89 1.18
N HIS A 505 -6.27 -1.77 0.89
CA HIS A 505 -4.92 -1.50 1.40
C HIS A 505 -4.91 -1.39 2.93
N ASN A 506 -5.82 -0.60 3.50
CA ASN A 506 -5.86 -0.35 4.94
C ASN A 506 -6.34 -1.56 5.75
N LEU A 507 -7.27 -2.36 5.21
CA LEU A 507 -7.69 -3.62 5.82
C LEU A 507 -6.53 -4.61 5.86
N THR A 508 -5.74 -4.67 4.79
CA THR A 508 -4.53 -5.50 4.74
C THR A 508 -3.52 -5.07 5.79
N GLN A 509 -3.25 -3.76 5.89
CA GLN A 509 -2.34 -3.22 6.91
C GLN A 509 -2.84 -3.50 8.34
N TYR A 510 -4.13 -3.28 8.61
CA TYR A 510 -4.74 -3.58 9.90
C TYR A 510 -4.56 -5.05 10.30
N ILE A 511 -4.80 -5.97 9.36
CA ILE A 511 -4.67 -7.40 9.62
C ILE A 511 -3.23 -7.78 9.94
N LEU A 512 -2.30 -7.29 9.14
CA LEU A 512 -0.89 -7.56 9.32
C LEU A 512 -0.38 -6.99 10.64
N GLU A 513 -0.79 -5.79 11.01
CA GLU A 513 -0.40 -5.16 12.28
C GLU A 513 -1.01 -5.88 13.49
N LYS A 514 -2.32 -6.17 13.46
CA LYS A 514 -3.05 -6.64 14.64
C LYS A 514 -3.06 -8.14 14.84
N PHE A 515 -2.94 -8.93 13.78
CA PHE A 515 -3.13 -10.38 13.85
C PHE A 515 -1.86 -11.18 13.54
N ALA A 516 -0.94 -10.63 12.76
CA ALA A 516 0.21 -11.40 12.27
C ALA A 516 1.57 -10.84 12.71
N GLY A 517 1.72 -9.51 12.81
CA GLY A 517 3.02 -8.85 13.00
C GLY A 517 4.00 -9.08 11.85
N VAL A 518 3.50 -9.30 10.63
CA VAL A 518 4.31 -9.66 9.44
C VAL A 518 4.17 -8.65 8.30
N ASP A 519 5.00 -8.79 7.28
CA ASP A 519 5.05 -7.92 6.09
C ASP A 519 3.89 -8.18 5.11
N MET A 520 3.58 -7.19 4.26
CA MET A 520 2.60 -7.27 3.16
C MET A 520 2.81 -8.45 2.20
N SER A 521 4.03 -8.97 2.08
CA SER A 521 4.35 -10.15 1.28
C SER A 521 3.61 -11.43 1.69
N PHE A 522 3.05 -11.48 2.91
CA PHE A 522 2.32 -12.63 3.44
C PHE A 522 0.84 -12.66 3.03
N ILE A 523 0.33 -11.58 2.44
CA ILE A 523 -1.08 -11.48 2.03
C ILE A 523 -1.16 -11.03 0.57
N PHE A 524 -1.97 -11.77 -0.18
CA PHE A 524 -2.51 -11.33 -1.44
C PHE A 524 -3.81 -10.59 -1.22
N THR A 525 -3.99 -9.48 -1.92
CA THR A 525 -5.18 -8.65 -1.77
C THR A 525 -5.78 -8.31 -3.13
N LYS A 526 -7.10 -8.40 -3.23
CA LYS A 526 -7.86 -8.03 -4.43
C LYS A 526 -9.21 -7.42 -4.08
N TYR A 527 -9.55 -6.30 -4.71
CA TYR A 527 -10.90 -5.75 -4.69
C TYR A 527 -11.67 -5.95 -6.01
N TYR A 528 -13.00 -5.97 -5.93
CA TYR A 528 -13.93 -5.97 -7.06
C TYR A 528 -14.94 -4.82 -6.87
N HIS A 529 -15.30 -4.12 -7.94
CA HIS A 529 -16.28 -3.02 -7.93
C HIS A 529 -17.27 -3.03 -9.13
N LYS A 530 -16.92 -3.71 -10.23
CA LYS A 530 -17.71 -3.64 -11.47
C LYS A 530 -19.07 -4.33 -11.35
N TYR A 531 -19.04 -5.60 -10.93
CA TYR A 531 -20.22 -6.47 -10.85
C TYR A 531 -20.51 -6.96 -9.43
N SER A 532 -19.55 -6.81 -8.54
CA SER A 532 -19.64 -7.18 -7.12
C SER A 532 -18.78 -6.19 -6.35
N ASP A 533 -19.24 -5.76 -5.18
CA ASP A 533 -18.52 -4.82 -4.33
C ASP A 533 -17.91 -5.61 -3.17
N LYS A 534 -16.65 -6.03 -3.32
CA LYS A 534 -15.99 -6.90 -2.34
C LYS A 534 -14.48 -6.77 -2.30
N ILE A 535 -13.91 -7.10 -1.15
CA ILE A 535 -12.47 -7.16 -0.88
C ILE A 535 -12.13 -8.59 -0.49
N ILE A 536 -11.06 -9.13 -1.08
CA ILE A 536 -10.56 -10.46 -0.81
C ILE A 536 -9.12 -10.37 -0.35
N LEU A 537 -8.83 -10.98 0.80
CA LEU A 537 -7.49 -11.20 1.29
C LEU A 537 -7.22 -12.70 1.32
N ALA A 538 -6.04 -13.09 0.86
CA ALA A 538 -5.63 -14.48 0.77
C ALA A 538 -4.23 -14.64 1.35
N GLU A 539 -4.00 -15.69 2.13
CA GLU A 539 -2.66 -15.98 2.63
C GLU A 539 -1.71 -16.34 1.50
N ASN A 540 -0.53 -15.76 1.49
CA ASN A 540 0.56 -16.14 0.60
C ASN A 540 1.33 -17.34 1.19
N ALA A 541 0.61 -18.44 1.40
CA ALA A 541 1.17 -19.71 1.81
C ALA A 541 0.31 -20.85 1.29
N LYS A 542 0.96 -21.96 0.94
CA LYS A 542 0.25 -23.15 0.46
C LYS A 542 -0.61 -23.71 1.59
N ASN A 543 -1.89 -23.92 1.30
CA ASN A 543 -2.92 -24.38 2.22
C ASN A 543 -3.12 -23.50 3.47
N GLY A 544 -2.85 -22.19 3.42
CA GLY A 544 -3.19 -21.27 4.51
C GLY A 544 -2.47 -21.53 5.83
N ARG A 545 -1.22 -22.00 5.76
CA ARG A 545 -0.45 -22.43 6.94
C ARG A 545 0.08 -21.29 7.80
N ILE A 546 -0.14 -20.03 7.43
CA ILE A 546 0.32 -18.90 8.28
C ILE A 546 -0.64 -18.74 9.46
N GLY A 547 -1.92 -19.12 9.32
CA GLY A 547 -2.91 -19.07 10.40
C GLY A 547 -3.44 -17.66 10.67
N ILE A 548 -3.22 -16.71 9.75
CA ILE A 548 -3.79 -15.36 9.82
C ILE A 548 -5.31 -15.46 9.70
N MET A 549 -5.79 -16.19 8.70
CA MET A 549 -7.21 -16.38 8.44
C MET A 549 -7.87 -17.12 9.61
N ASP A 550 -7.24 -18.15 10.15
CA ASP A 550 -7.75 -18.89 11.30
C ASP A 550 -7.87 -18.00 12.54
N THR A 551 -6.88 -17.13 12.75
CA THR A 551 -6.90 -16.16 13.86
C THR A 551 -8.04 -15.16 13.70
N ILE A 552 -8.23 -14.60 12.49
CA ILE A 552 -9.34 -13.68 12.20
C ILE A 552 -10.68 -14.38 12.39
N VAL A 553 -10.86 -15.58 11.83
CA VAL A 553 -12.09 -16.37 11.95
C VAL A 553 -12.37 -16.68 13.42
N ARG A 554 -11.35 -17.03 14.22
CA ARG A 554 -11.49 -17.26 15.65
C ARG A 554 -11.95 -15.99 16.38
N THR A 555 -11.30 -14.85 16.12
CA THR A 555 -11.68 -13.57 16.73
C THR A 555 -13.11 -13.16 16.38
N ILE A 556 -13.52 -13.32 15.13
CA ILE A 556 -14.88 -13.05 14.69
C ILE A 556 -15.86 -14.03 15.34
N ARG A 557 -15.54 -15.32 15.38
CA ARG A 557 -16.38 -16.34 16.02
C ARG A 557 -16.57 -16.06 17.51
N GLU A 558 -15.54 -15.58 18.21
CA GLU A 558 -15.59 -15.25 19.63
C GLU A 558 -16.38 -13.97 19.91
N ASN A 559 -16.07 -12.88 19.19
CA ASN A 559 -16.52 -11.53 19.53
C ASN A 559 -17.60 -10.96 18.60
N GLY A 560 -17.91 -11.64 17.50
CA GLY A 560 -18.83 -11.20 16.45
C GLY A 560 -18.16 -10.34 15.39
N PHE A 561 -18.68 -10.42 14.16
CA PHE A 561 -18.16 -9.69 13.01
C PHE A 561 -18.31 -8.17 13.15
N HIS A 562 -19.40 -7.69 13.76
CA HIS A 562 -19.59 -6.28 14.03
C HIS A 562 -18.50 -5.71 14.96
N THR A 563 -18.02 -6.50 15.93
CA THR A 563 -16.92 -6.12 16.83
C THR A 563 -15.59 -6.02 16.08
N PHE A 564 -15.33 -6.96 15.16
CA PHE A 564 -14.17 -6.88 14.28
C PHE A 564 -14.19 -5.61 13.42
N ILE A 565 -15.33 -5.30 12.79
CA ILE A 565 -15.50 -4.07 12.00
C ILE A 565 -15.35 -2.81 12.88
N TYR A 566 -15.84 -2.84 14.12
CA TYR A 566 -15.68 -1.72 15.05
C TYR A 566 -14.20 -1.44 15.33
N TYR A 567 -13.41 -2.46 15.71
CA TYR A 567 -12.00 -2.25 16.00
C TYR A 567 -11.19 -1.86 14.76
N PHE A 568 -11.53 -2.40 13.58
CA PHE A 568 -10.94 -1.96 12.32
C PHE A 568 -11.24 -0.48 12.05
N THR A 569 -12.50 -0.08 12.14
CA THR A 569 -12.92 1.31 11.86
C THR A 569 -12.39 2.31 12.88
N ASP A 570 -12.28 1.91 14.15
CA ASP A 570 -11.70 2.71 15.22
C ASP A 570 -10.19 2.94 15.02
N TRP A 571 -9.45 1.87 14.73
CA TRP A 571 -8.04 1.95 14.37
C TRP A 571 -7.83 2.82 13.13
N LEU A 572 -8.61 2.59 12.07
CA LEU A 572 -8.45 3.30 10.80
C LEU A 572 -8.79 4.79 10.94
N SER A 573 -9.87 5.14 11.64
CA SER A 573 -10.21 6.54 11.90
C SER A 573 -9.12 7.25 12.69
N SER A 574 -8.58 6.60 13.73
CA SER A 574 -7.48 7.14 14.53
C SER A 574 -6.21 7.33 13.70
N TYR A 575 -5.84 6.32 12.90
CA TYR A 575 -4.68 6.34 12.02
C TYR A 575 -4.76 7.46 10.98
N LEU A 576 -5.89 7.56 10.27
CA LEU A 576 -6.07 8.58 9.22
C LEU A 576 -6.13 10.00 9.80
N THR A 577 -6.73 10.17 10.98
CA THR A 577 -6.77 11.45 11.69
C THR A 577 -5.37 11.88 12.14
N LEU A 578 -4.62 10.98 12.76
CA LEU A 578 -3.24 11.25 13.20
C LEU A 578 -2.35 11.60 12.00
N HIS A 579 -2.46 10.83 10.91
CA HIS A 579 -1.72 11.09 9.68
C HIS A 579 -2.07 12.48 9.11
N HIS A 580 -3.36 12.82 9.02
CA HIS A 580 -3.80 14.12 8.53
C HIS A 580 -3.22 15.28 9.34
N ASN A 581 -3.34 15.22 10.67
CA ASN A 581 -2.85 16.27 11.57
C ASN A 581 -1.33 16.42 11.48
N ASN A 582 -0.60 15.32 11.40
CA ASN A 582 0.85 15.33 11.24
C ASN A 582 1.26 15.96 9.91
N PHE A 583 0.59 15.61 8.81
CA PHE A 583 0.92 16.15 7.49
C PHE A 583 0.53 17.62 7.32
N GLU A 584 -0.57 18.08 7.92
CA GLU A 584 -0.90 19.51 7.96
C GLU A 584 0.19 20.30 8.71
N ARG A 585 0.65 19.79 9.87
CA ARG A 585 1.76 20.39 10.61
C ARG A 585 3.06 20.41 9.80
N ILE A 586 3.43 19.29 9.18
CA ILE A 586 4.65 19.19 8.36
C ILE A 586 4.56 20.13 7.16
N THR A 587 3.41 20.20 6.48
CA THR A 587 3.20 21.09 5.33
C THR A 587 3.40 22.55 5.72
N LEU A 588 2.90 22.97 6.88
CA LEU A 588 3.08 24.34 7.38
C LEU A 588 4.55 24.65 7.71
N LEU A 589 5.27 23.71 8.32
CA LEU A 589 6.70 23.86 8.64
C LEU A 589 7.55 23.91 7.36
N ARG A 590 7.30 22.99 6.43
CA ARG A 590 7.98 22.90 5.14
C ARG A 590 7.78 24.15 4.30
N LYS A 591 6.55 24.68 4.24
CA LYS A 591 6.27 25.96 3.57
C LYS A 591 7.15 27.10 4.08
N ARG A 592 7.28 27.26 5.41
CA ARG A 592 8.11 28.31 6.03
C ARG A 592 9.60 28.09 5.77
N GLU A 593 10.06 26.84 5.88
CA GLU A 593 11.47 26.50 5.68
C GLU A 593 11.88 26.64 4.23
N ALA A 594 11.04 26.23 3.29
CA ALA A 594 11.24 26.41 1.86
C ALA A 594 11.28 27.89 1.50
N GLU A 595 10.37 28.71 2.04
CA GLU A 595 10.42 30.17 1.85
C GLU A 595 11.73 30.78 2.36
N ARG A 596 12.16 30.40 3.56
CA ARG A 596 13.43 30.85 4.15
C ARG A 596 14.63 30.41 3.29
N THR A 597 14.69 29.14 2.93
CA THR A 597 15.79 28.53 2.17
C THR A 597 15.92 29.16 0.79
N LEU A 598 14.81 29.33 0.08
CA LEU A 598 14.80 29.97 -1.22
C LEU A 598 15.24 31.44 -1.13
N ASN A 599 14.72 32.20 -0.16
CA ASN A 599 15.11 33.60 -0.01
C ASN A 599 16.60 33.74 0.33
N GLN A 600 17.16 32.85 1.16
CA GLN A 600 18.59 32.81 1.45
C GLN A 600 19.42 32.41 0.22
N ALA A 601 18.98 31.39 -0.52
CA ALA A 601 19.66 30.93 -1.73
C ALA A 601 19.69 32.02 -2.81
N ILE A 602 18.55 32.68 -3.07
CA ILE A 602 18.43 33.79 -4.01
C ILE A 602 19.38 34.93 -3.59
N ASN A 603 19.33 35.37 -2.33
CA ASN A 603 20.20 36.45 -1.83
C ASN A 603 21.69 36.13 -1.94
N ARG A 604 22.08 34.85 -1.75
CA ARG A 604 23.47 34.40 -1.90
C ARG A 604 23.88 34.39 -3.37
N LEU A 605 23.07 33.78 -4.23
CA LEU A 605 23.33 33.61 -5.66
C LEU A 605 23.34 34.95 -6.41
N GLN A 606 22.51 35.91 -6.01
CA GLN A 606 22.51 37.28 -6.55
C GLN A 606 23.83 38.04 -6.28
N LYS A 607 24.55 37.70 -5.20
CA LYS A 607 25.86 38.28 -4.86
C LYS A 607 27.03 37.50 -5.48
N GLY A 608 26.74 36.39 -6.15
CA GLY A 608 27.70 35.48 -6.76
C GLY A 608 28.18 35.92 -8.14
N ASP A 609 28.82 35.00 -8.85
CA ASP A 609 29.28 35.21 -10.23
C ASP A 609 28.12 35.35 -11.24
N ALA A 610 28.43 35.68 -12.50
CA ALA A 610 27.40 35.89 -13.53
C ALA A 610 26.51 34.66 -13.76
N ARG A 611 27.03 33.44 -13.56
CA ARG A 611 26.29 32.19 -13.69
C ARG A 611 25.37 31.98 -12.49
N GLU A 612 25.86 32.22 -11.28
CA GLU A 612 25.06 32.17 -10.05
C GLU A 612 23.91 33.18 -10.08
N GLN A 613 24.15 34.39 -10.59
CA GLN A 613 23.11 35.40 -10.79
C GLN A 613 22.05 34.95 -11.81
N GLU A 614 22.45 34.23 -12.87
CA GLU A 614 21.52 33.64 -13.83
C GLU A 614 20.64 32.56 -13.18
N ILE A 615 21.23 31.71 -12.33
CA ILE A 615 20.51 30.70 -11.56
C ILE A 615 19.48 31.37 -10.63
N ALA A 616 19.85 32.44 -9.94
CA ALA A 616 18.91 33.20 -9.09
C ALA A 616 17.70 33.71 -9.89
N LYS A 617 17.94 34.31 -11.07
CA LYS A 617 16.87 34.78 -11.98
C LYS A 617 15.99 33.63 -12.46
N LYS A 618 16.56 32.44 -12.71
CA LYS A 618 15.78 31.24 -13.08
C LYS A 618 14.87 30.80 -11.92
N ILE A 619 15.35 30.77 -10.68
CA ILE A 619 14.55 30.45 -9.49
C ILE A 619 13.36 31.40 -9.36
N GLU A 620 13.58 32.72 -9.48
CA GLU A 620 12.52 33.73 -9.39
C GLU A 620 11.48 33.58 -10.51
N LYS A 621 11.94 33.37 -11.75
CA LYS A 621 11.07 33.15 -12.92
C LYS A 621 10.18 31.91 -12.72
N VAL A 622 10.75 30.80 -12.27
CA VAL A 622 9.99 29.56 -12.01
C VAL A 622 9.03 29.75 -10.84
N SER A 623 9.45 30.46 -9.79
CA SER A 623 8.58 30.79 -8.65
C SER A 623 7.32 31.55 -9.07
N LYS A 624 7.47 32.58 -9.92
CA LYS A 624 6.32 33.34 -10.44
C LYS A 624 5.35 32.46 -11.24
N LYS A 625 5.87 31.58 -12.11
CA LYS A 625 5.04 30.64 -12.88
C LYS A 625 4.25 29.69 -11.97
N VAL A 626 4.88 29.18 -10.91
CA VAL A 626 4.23 28.29 -9.93
C VAL A 626 3.16 29.03 -9.14
N GLU A 627 3.40 30.27 -8.76
CA GLU A 627 2.43 31.13 -8.08
C GLU A 627 1.18 31.39 -8.92
N GLU A 628 1.36 31.79 -10.18
CA GLU A 628 0.26 32.02 -11.13
C GLU A 628 -0.55 30.75 -11.35
N PHE A 629 0.12 29.61 -11.50
CA PHE A 629 -0.53 28.31 -11.62
C PHE A 629 -1.36 27.98 -10.37
N LYS A 630 -0.82 28.21 -9.16
CA LYS A 630 -1.54 27.98 -7.90
C LYS A 630 -2.77 28.88 -7.77
N LYS A 631 -2.67 30.17 -8.10
CA LYS A 631 -3.81 31.11 -8.09
C LYS A 631 -4.94 30.64 -9.00
N GLY A 632 -4.62 30.22 -10.22
CA GLY A 632 -5.65 29.73 -11.14
C GLY A 632 -6.33 28.43 -10.69
N LEU A 633 -5.62 27.55 -9.97
CA LEU A 633 -6.24 26.39 -9.31
C LEU A 633 -7.23 26.81 -8.21
N ASP A 634 -6.84 27.78 -7.38
CA ASP A 634 -7.66 28.29 -6.28
C ASP A 634 -8.92 28.99 -6.79
N GLU A 635 -8.81 29.82 -7.83
CA GLU A 635 -9.93 30.49 -8.51
C GLU A 635 -10.91 29.49 -9.15
N SER A 636 -10.43 28.29 -9.46
CA SER A 636 -11.21 27.18 -10.02
C SER A 636 -11.66 26.18 -8.96
N ASN A 637 -11.41 26.47 -7.68
CA ASN A 637 -11.80 25.64 -6.55
C ASN A 637 -11.24 24.20 -6.66
N MET A 638 -9.97 24.10 -7.04
CA MET A 638 -9.23 22.84 -7.19
C MET A 638 -7.99 22.82 -6.31
N GLU A 639 -7.65 21.63 -5.83
CA GLU A 639 -6.39 21.39 -5.13
C GLU A 639 -5.65 20.22 -5.77
N LEU A 640 -4.33 20.35 -5.89
CA LEU A 640 -3.42 19.29 -6.34
C LEU A 640 -2.39 19.03 -5.25
N ASP A 641 -1.99 17.76 -5.10
CA ASP A 641 -0.80 17.43 -4.33
C ASP A 641 0.48 17.84 -5.08
N ILE A 642 1.59 17.93 -4.36
CA ILE A 642 2.89 18.35 -4.92
C ILE A 642 3.31 17.49 -6.12
N THR A 643 2.98 16.20 -6.12
CA THR A 643 3.36 15.27 -7.18
C THR A 643 2.58 15.55 -8.46
N LEU A 644 1.26 15.74 -8.37
CA LEU A 644 0.42 16.10 -9.51
C LEU A 644 0.76 17.49 -10.04
N ALA A 645 0.97 18.47 -9.16
CA ALA A 645 1.36 19.82 -9.55
C ALA A 645 2.69 19.83 -10.33
N ARG A 646 3.72 19.16 -9.80
CA ARG A 646 5.02 18.99 -10.46
C ARG A 646 4.88 18.41 -11.87
N ASN A 647 4.09 17.34 -12.00
CA ASN A 647 3.86 16.68 -13.28
C ASN A 647 3.13 17.58 -14.29
N VAL A 648 2.11 18.32 -13.84
CA VAL A 648 1.34 19.24 -14.69
C VAL A 648 2.20 20.41 -15.18
N LEU A 649 3.03 20.98 -14.31
CA LEU A 649 3.91 22.12 -14.61
C LEU A 649 4.98 21.74 -15.65
N LEU A 650 5.63 20.60 -15.47
CA LEU A 650 6.69 20.13 -16.38
C LEU A 650 6.12 19.61 -17.70
N ALA A 651 5.14 18.71 -17.65
CA ALA A 651 4.59 18.08 -18.86
C ALA A 651 3.70 19.04 -19.68
N GLY A 652 3.14 20.05 -19.03
CA GLY A 652 2.40 21.13 -19.66
C GLY A 652 3.26 22.18 -20.35
N GLU A 653 4.59 22.08 -20.21
CA GLU A 653 5.55 23.08 -20.67
C GLU A 653 5.27 24.49 -20.06
N ILE A 654 4.49 24.56 -18.97
CA ILE A 654 4.30 25.79 -18.17
C ILE A 654 5.66 26.20 -17.61
N VAL A 655 6.39 25.21 -17.08
CA VAL A 655 7.80 25.31 -16.73
C VAL A 655 8.57 24.41 -17.69
N SER A 656 9.50 24.97 -18.46
CA SER A 656 10.29 24.17 -19.42
C SER A 656 11.35 23.34 -18.71
N GLU A 657 11.74 22.19 -19.28
CA GLU A 657 12.84 21.39 -18.70
C GLU A 657 14.13 22.21 -18.57
N SER A 658 14.41 23.11 -19.53
CA SER A 658 15.55 24.03 -19.47
C SER A 658 15.45 25.06 -18.34
N ASP A 659 14.24 25.44 -17.92
CA ASP A 659 14.05 26.33 -16.78
C ASP A 659 14.43 25.63 -15.46
N VAL A 660 14.39 24.28 -15.40
CA VAL A 660 14.57 23.48 -14.16
C VAL A 660 15.89 22.72 -14.12
N GLU A 661 16.57 22.51 -15.27
CA GLU A 661 17.79 21.71 -15.38
C GLU A 661 18.89 22.11 -14.39
N GLU A 662 19.06 23.42 -14.14
CA GLU A 662 20.07 23.96 -13.23
C GLU A 662 19.56 24.25 -11.81
N ILE A 663 18.23 24.25 -11.61
CA ILE A 663 17.59 24.58 -10.32
C ILE A 663 16.78 23.42 -9.77
N GLY A 664 17.00 22.20 -10.27
CA GLY A 664 16.20 21.02 -9.94
C GLY A 664 16.10 20.77 -8.44
N ASP A 665 17.18 21.05 -7.71
CA ASP A 665 17.27 20.93 -6.25
C ASP A 665 16.33 21.90 -5.50
N TYR A 666 15.99 23.04 -6.12
CA TYR A 666 15.10 24.05 -5.54
C TYR A 666 13.64 23.88 -5.97
N PHE A 667 13.34 23.00 -6.93
CA PHE A 667 12.01 22.98 -7.54
C PHE A 667 10.91 22.51 -6.57
N ASP A 668 11.22 21.53 -5.71
CA ASP A 668 10.29 21.08 -4.69
C ASP A 668 10.08 22.15 -3.60
N ASP A 669 11.14 22.86 -3.19
CA ASP A 669 11.03 24.01 -2.27
C ASP A 669 10.11 25.11 -2.87
N ILE A 670 10.19 25.35 -4.18
CA ILE A 670 9.30 26.33 -4.84
C ILE A 670 7.84 25.88 -4.71
N LEU A 671 7.53 24.60 -4.95
CA LEU A 671 6.17 24.09 -4.79
C LEU A 671 5.69 24.16 -3.33
N GLU A 672 6.55 23.81 -2.37
CA GLU A 672 6.23 23.87 -0.94
C GLU A 672 5.97 25.31 -0.47
N LYS A 673 6.78 26.27 -0.91
CA LYS A 673 6.60 27.72 -0.63
C LYS A 673 5.21 28.20 -1.03
N TYR A 674 4.68 27.75 -2.16
CA TYR A 674 3.34 28.14 -2.64
C TYR A 674 2.20 27.25 -2.12
N GLY A 675 2.48 26.37 -1.15
CA GLY A 675 1.44 25.67 -0.38
C GLY A 675 0.87 24.41 -1.04
N PHE A 676 1.59 23.79 -1.99
CA PHE A 676 1.23 22.47 -2.48
C PHE A 676 1.45 21.43 -1.37
N LYS A 677 0.39 20.67 -1.03
CA LYS A 677 0.44 19.70 0.08
C LYS A 677 1.21 18.44 -0.32
N LEU A 678 1.98 17.89 0.60
CA LEU A 678 2.66 16.59 0.43
C LEU A 678 1.66 15.43 0.31
N CYS A 679 0.54 15.51 1.04
CA CYS A 679 -0.55 14.54 0.99
C CYS A 679 -1.88 15.29 1.04
N LEU A 680 -2.62 15.28 -0.07
CA LEU A 680 -3.98 15.83 -0.15
C LEU A 680 -5.00 14.74 0.17
N ASP A 681 -5.16 13.82 -0.79
CA ASP A 681 -6.16 12.74 -0.74
C ASP A 681 -5.51 11.36 -0.96
N GLY A 682 -4.38 11.14 -0.27
CA GLY A 682 -3.65 9.88 -0.24
C GLY A 682 -2.16 10.01 -0.58
N CYS A 683 -1.30 9.28 0.14
CA CYS A 683 0.13 9.12 -0.14
C CYS A 683 0.58 7.70 0.25
N ASN A 684 1.85 7.37 0.02
CA ASN A 684 2.43 6.07 0.37
C ASN A 684 2.43 5.80 1.88
N GLY A 685 2.35 6.86 2.69
CA GLY A 685 2.29 6.78 4.15
C GLY A 685 0.88 6.67 4.74
N CYS A 686 -0.18 6.58 3.92
CA CYS A 686 -1.55 6.36 4.42
C CYS A 686 -2.39 5.38 3.61
N ILE A 687 -2.40 5.47 2.28
CA ILE A 687 -3.30 4.62 1.47
C ILE A 687 -2.67 4.04 0.21
N ARG A 688 -1.59 4.63 -0.33
CA ARG A 688 -0.96 4.14 -1.57
C ARG A 688 0.10 3.10 -1.22
N LEU A 689 0.26 2.08 -2.05
CA LEU A 689 1.28 1.06 -1.88
C LEU A 689 2.28 1.11 -3.02
N GLU A 690 3.57 1.16 -2.70
CA GLU A 690 4.64 1.11 -3.71
C GLU A 690 4.77 -0.28 -4.33
N ARG A 691 4.51 -1.31 -3.53
CA ARG A 691 4.57 -2.72 -3.92
C ARG A 691 3.21 -3.38 -3.68
N TYR A 692 3.01 -4.55 -4.27
CA TYR A 692 1.86 -5.42 -4.03
C TYR A 692 0.50 -4.96 -4.57
N CYS A 693 0.34 -3.68 -4.93
CA CYS A 693 -0.82 -3.15 -5.65
C CYS A 693 -0.69 -3.33 -7.18
N GLY A 694 -1.77 -3.75 -7.84
CA GLY A 694 -1.81 -3.99 -9.30
C GLY A 694 -2.14 -2.76 -10.16
N GLU A 695 -2.48 -1.62 -9.54
CA GLU A 695 -2.89 -0.38 -10.22
C GLU A 695 -1.70 0.55 -10.53
N GLY A 696 -0.51 0.27 -9.98
CA GLY A 696 0.72 1.02 -10.25
C GLY A 696 0.57 2.52 -9.99
N ILE A 697 0.95 3.36 -10.95
CA ILE A 697 0.83 4.82 -10.85
C ILE A 697 -0.62 5.33 -10.83
N GLN A 698 -1.59 4.51 -11.26
CA GLN A 698 -3.01 4.91 -11.25
C GLN A 698 -3.56 5.09 -9.83
N GLN A 699 -2.87 4.59 -8.79
CA GLN A 699 -3.26 4.78 -7.39
C GLN A 699 -3.50 6.24 -7.03
N ILE A 700 -2.81 7.19 -7.67
CA ILE A 700 -3.00 8.63 -7.47
C ILE A 700 -4.47 9.04 -7.72
N LEU A 701 -5.13 8.44 -8.70
CA LEU A 701 -6.53 8.70 -9.06
C LEU A 701 -7.50 7.66 -8.50
N THR A 702 -7.03 6.46 -8.21
CA THR A 702 -7.88 5.31 -7.85
C THR A 702 -7.92 5.00 -6.36
N THR A 703 -7.33 5.84 -5.51
CA THR A 703 -7.42 5.76 -4.05
C THR A 703 -7.93 7.09 -3.49
N SER A 704 -8.55 7.11 -2.32
CA SER A 704 -9.00 8.33 -1.62
C SER A 704 -8.99 8.14 -0.11
N ARG A 705 -8.19 8.96 0.58
CA ARG A 705 -8.09 8.99 2.04
C ARG A 705 -9.34 9.63 2.62
N MET A 706 -9.79 10.72 2.03
CA MET A 706 -10.91 11.53 2.52
C MET A 706 -12.22 10.76 2.44
N LEU A 707 -12.49 10.10 1.30
CA LEU A 707 -13.69 9.26 1.17
C LEU A 707 -13.63 8.07 2.12
N LEU A 708 -12.48 7.39 2.22
CA LEU A 708 -12.30 6.26 3.15
C LEU A 708 -12.52 6.70 4.60
N HIS A 709 -11.99 7.86 4.99
CA HIS A 709 -12.14 8.37 6.35
C HIS A 709 -13.62 8.62 6.69
N LYS A 710 -14.36 9.32 5.81
CA LYS A 710 -15.79 9.59 6.03
C LYS A 710 -16.66 8.35 6.00
N PHE A 711 -16.34 7.38 5.14
CA PHE A 711 -16.99 6.08 5.16
C PHE A 711 -16.73 5.33 6.49
N THR A 712 -15.50 5.37 6.98
CA THR A 712 -15.10 4.75 8.24
C THR A 712 -15.81 5.38 9.44
N GLU A 713 -15.92 6.71 9.48
CA GLU A 713 -16.70 7.43 10.50
C GLU A 713 -18.18 7.03 10.46
N ASN A 714 -18.78 6.93 9.27
CA ASN A 714 -20.16 6.49 9.11
C ASN A 714 -20.37 5.06 9.64
N LEU A 715 -19.49 4.14 9.27
CA LEU A 715 -19.59 2.73 9.70
C LEU A 715 -19.37 2.57 11.22
N LYS A 716 -18.41 3.30 11.80
CA LYS A 716 -18.21 3.36 13.25
C LYS A 716 -19.45 3.90 13.95
N ASN A 717 -20.06 4.97 13.42
CA ASN A 717 -21.28 5.56 13.98
C ASN A 717 -22.47 4.59 13.93
N ILE A 718 -22.63 3.81 12.85
CA ILE A 718 -23.64 2.75 12.76
C ILE A 718 -23.48 1.74 13.89
N ILE A 719 -22.26 1.30 14.18
CA ILE A 719 -22.01 0.31 15.24
C ILE A 719 -22.25 0.90 16.63
N VAL A 720 -21.75 2.12 16.88
CA VAL A 720 -21.87 2.79 18.18
C VAL A 720 -23.34 3.11 18.51
N ARG A 721 -24.11 3.62 17.54
CA ARG A 721 -25.53 3.96 17.75
C ARG A 721 -26.44 2.75 17.68
N GLY A 722 -26.01 1.68 17.02
CA GLY A 722 -26.87 0.58 16.64
C GLY A 722 -27.78 0.93 15.46
N LEU A 723 -28.56 -0.05 15.02
CA LEU A 723 -29.53 0.10 13.94
C LEU A 723 -30.94 0.19 14.53
N THR A 724 -31.83 0.92 13.87
CA THR A 724 -33.24 0.96 14.23
C THR A 724 -34.09 0.54 13.04
N LYS A 725 -35.05 -0.36 13.26
CA LYS A 725 -36.04 -0.76 12.27
C LYS A 725 -37.44 -0.55 12.80
N ARG A 726 -38.29 0.06 11.99
CA ARG A 726 -39.74 0.15 12.21
C ARG A 726 -40.46 -0.46 11.02
N SER A 727 -41.41 -1.34 11.29
CA SER A 727 -42.11 -2.10 10.24
C SER A 727 -43.36 -2.76 10.83
N ASN A 728 -44.39 -2.94 10.01
CA ASN A 728 -45.47 -3.90 10.26
C ASN A 728 -45.07 -5.35 9.93
N GLU A 729 -43.98 -5.53 9.19
CA GLU A 729 -43.35 -6.82 8.88
C GLU A 729 -41.96 -6.91 9.53
N LEU A 730 -41.89 -6.66 10.84
CA LEU A 730 -40.64 -6.61 11.58
C LEU A 730 -39.88 -7.96 11.52
N GLY A 731 -40.62 -9.07 11.49
CA GLY A 731 -40.09 -10.42 11.42
C GLY A 731 -39.16 -10.69 10.24
N LYS A 732 -39.40 -10.08 9.08
CA LYS A 732 -38.51 -10.18 7.90
C LYS A 732 -37.06 -9.76 8.22
N TYR A 733 -36.88 -8.89 9.22
CA TYR A 733 -35.59 -8.34 9.60
C TYR A 733 -35.03 -8.98 10.88
N ILE A 734 -35.90 -9.30 11.84
CA ILE A 734 -35.50 -9.74 13.17
C ILE A 734 -35.43 -11.27 13.30
N GLU A 735 -36.32 -12.03 12.63
CA GLU A 735 -36.24 -13.50 12.66
C GLU A 735 -34.90 -14.04 12.11
N PRO A 736 -34.33 -13.51 11.00
CA PRO A 736 -33.03 -13.97 10.51
C PRO A 736 -31.88 -13.69 11.48
N ILE A 737 -32.06 -12.79 12.44
CA ILE A 737 -31.07 -12.53 13.50
C ILE A 737 -31.32 -13.52 14.64
N LEU A 738 -32.53 -13.53 15.22
CA LEU A 738 -32.89 -14.36 16.38
C LEU A 738 -32.68 -15.86 16.14
N PHE A 739 -33.19 -16.39 15.03
CA PHE A 739 -33.29 -17.83 14.80
C PHE A 739 -32.15 -18.42 13.97
N ASN A 740 -31.14 -17.60 13.62
CA ASN A 740 -29.84 -18.04 13.10
C ASN A 740 -28.73 -17.93 14.16
N ALA A 741 -29.08 -17.80 15.44
CA ALA A 741 -28.12 -17.82 16.54
C ALA A 741 -27.24 -19.08 16.46
N LYS A 742 -25.93 -18.91 16.69
CA LYS A 742 -24.96 -20.01 16.57
C LYS A 742 -24.56 -20.61 17.90
N LYS A 743 -24.56 -19.83 18.98
CA LYS A 743 -24.07 -20.25 20.30
C LYS A 743 -25.12 -20.07 21.38
N ASN A 744 -25.74 -18.90 21.46
CA ASN A 744 -26.69 -18.59 22.53
C ASN A 744 -27.78 -17.63 22.08
N LEU A 745 -28.93 -17.81 22.72
CA LEU A 745 -30.07 -16.92 22.64
C LEU A 745 -30.66 -16.73 24.04
N ASP A 746 -30.41 -15.56 24.63
CA ASP A 746 -30.98 -15.15 25.91
C ASP A 746 -32.17 -14.24 25.67
N ILE A 747 -33.30 -14.55 26.30
CA ILE A 747 -34.59 -13.92 26.04
C ILE A 747 -35.17 -13.42 27.35
N LEU A 748 -35.48 -12.13 27.37
CA LEU A 748 -36.28 -11.47 28.40
C LEU A 748 -37.52 -10.91 27.70
N CYS A 749 -38.64 -11.62 27.83
CA CYS A 749 -39.86 -11.26 27.09
C CYS A 749 -41.12 -11.67 27.87
N PRO A 750 -42.08 -10.76 28.12
CA PRO A 750 -43.31 -11.10 28.84
C PRO A 750 -44.18 -12.12 28.10
N TYR A 751 -44.27 -12.00 26.77
CA TYR A 751 -45.22 -12.74 25.98
C TYR A 751 -44.54 -13.48 24.82
N ILE A 752 -44.80 -14.77 24.76
CA ILE A 752 -44.32 -15.71 23.75
C ILE A 752 -45.56 -16.46 23.24
N SER A 753 -45.66 -16.60 21.92
CA SER A 753 -46.69 -17.41 21.27
C SER A 753 -46.23 -18.86 21.10
N PRO A 754 -47.17 -19.82 20.94
CA PRO A 754 -46.83 -21.23 20.77
C PRO A 754 -45.91 -21.48 19.58
N THR A 755 -46.09 -20.76 18.48
CA THR A 755 -45.24 -20.85 17.29
C THR A 755 -43.80 -20.48 17.61
N TYR A 756 -43.57 -19.38 18.31
CA TYR A 756 -42.21 -18.97 18.67
C TYR A 756 -41.62 -19.84 19.78
N ALA A 757 -42.43 -20.35 20.73
CA ALA A 757 -41.96 -21.34 21.69
C ALA A 757 -41.40 -22.59 21.00
N ASN A 758 -42.10 -23.10 19.97
CA ASN A 758 -41.60 -24.21 19.16
C ASN A 758 -40.29 -23.87 18.42
N LYS A 759 -40.17 -22.66 17.86
CA LYS A 759 -38.91 -22.21 17.23
C LYS A 759 -37.74 -22.17 18.22
N LEU A 760 -37.99 -21.80 19.47
CA LEU A 760 -36.97 -21.81 20.53
C LEU A 760 -36.53 -23.23 20.90
N VAL A 761 -37.48 -24.16 21.01
CA VAL A 761 -37.19 -25.59 21.21
C VAL A 761 -36.37 -26.14 20.05
N GLU A 762 -36.75 -25.83 18.81
CA GLU A 762 -36.02 -26.24 17.61
C GLU A 762 -34.57 -25.71 17.65
N LEU A 763 -34.39 -24.45 18.00
CA LEU A 763 -33.06 -23.84 18.12
C LEU A 763 -32.21 -24.53 19.20
N ALA A 764 -32.79 -24.82 20.36
CA ALA A 764 -32.12 -25.56 21.44
C ALA A 764 -31.74 -26.98 21.03
N SER A 765 -32.60 -27.66 20.27
CA SER A 765 -32.33 -29.01 19.74
C SER A 765 -31.13 -29.05 18.77
N LYS A 766 -30.81 -27.92 18.12
CA LYS A 766 -29.63 -27.76 17.25
C LYS A 766 -28.33 -27.46 18.01
N GLY A 767 -28.35 -27.45 19.35
CA GLY A 767 -27.18 -27.23 20.18
C GLY A 767 -26.95 -25.78 20.62
N VAL A 768 -27.88 -24.87 20.32
CA VAL A 768 -27.79 -23.46 20.76
C VAL A 768 -28.31 -23.35 22.19
N LYS A 769 -27.56 -22.69 23.08
CA LYS A 769 -28.02 -22.46 24.45
C LYS A 769 -29.13 -21.41 24.47
N VAL A 770 -30.37 -21.82 24.74
CA VAL A 770 -31.54 -20.95 24.81
C VAL A 770 -31.95 -20.76 26.26
N ARG A 771 -31.95 -19.50 26.74
CA ARG A 771 -32.38 -19.13 28.08
C ARG A 771 -33.54 -18.16 28.01
N VAL A 772 -34.65 -18.49 28.66
CA VAL A 772 -35.87 -17.67 28.62
C VAL A 772 -36.22 -17.20 30.02
N ILE A 773 -36.34 -15.90 30.21
CA ILE A 773 -37.00 -15.27 31.37
C ILE A 773 -38.31 -14.67 30.85
N THR A 774 -39.42 -15.12 31.40
CA THR A 774 -40.76 -14.71 30.96
C THR A 774 -41.73 -14.58 32.13
N TRP A 775 -43.00 -14.33 31.83
CA TRP A 775 -44.06 -14.13 32.80
C TRP A 775 -45.05 -15.30 32.81
N MET A 776 -45.57 -15.62 34.00
CA MET A 776 -46.61 -16.63 34.22
C MET A 776 -47.97 -15.95 34.43
N PRO A 777 -48.95 -16.17 33.53
CA PRO A 777 -50.31 -15.67 33.71
C PRO A 777 -51.00 -16.27 34.93
N LYS A 778 -51.87 -15.50 35.60
CA LYS A 778 -52.74 -16.07 36.64
C LYS A 778 -53.79 -16.93 35.98
N LYS A 779 -54.30 -17.93 36.71
CA LYS A 779 -55.26 -18.91 36.21
C LYS A 779 -56.57 -18.28 35.69
N GLU A 780 -56.93 -17.12 36.23
CA GLU A 780 -58.12 -16.34 35.86
C GLU A 780 -57.95 -15.52 34.56
N ASP A 781 -56.72 -15.27 34.12
CA ASP A 781 -56.44 -14.42 32.96
C ASP A 781 -56.64 -15.18 31.64
N ARG A 782 -57.90 -15.34 31.21
CA ARG A 782 -58.28 -16.14 30.03
C ARG A 782 -57.70 -15.59 28.71
N GLU A 783 -57.47 -14.29 28.62
CA GLU A 783 -56.94 -13.63 27.42
C GLU A 783 -55.49 -14.05 27.08
N TYR A 784 -54.72 -14.52 28.07
CA TYR A 784 -53.32 -14.98 27.88
C TYR A 784 -53.20 -16.50 27.74
N GLY A 785 -54.26 -17.18 27.26
CA GLY A 785 -54.22 -18.64 27.01
C GLY A 785 -53.05 -19.07 26.12
N PHE A 786 -52.69 -18.26 25.12
CA PHE A 786 -51.55 -18.52 24.24
C PHE A 786 -50.20 -18.55 24.98
N GLN A 787 -50.02 -17.72 26.01
CA GLN A 787 -48.81 -17.69 26.82
C GLN A 787 -48.71 -18.95 27.68
N ARG A 788 -49.81 -19.43 28.27
CA ARG A 788 -49.81 -20.69 29.03
C ARG A 788 -49.46 -21.88 28.15
N GLU A 789 -50.01 -21.93 26.94
CA GLU A 789 -49.68 -22.97 25.97
C GLU A 789 -48.19 -22.91 25.59
N SER A 790 -47.63 -21.71 25.41
CA SER A 790 -46.20 -21.52 25.16
C SER A 790 -45.32 -22.00 26.31
N LEU A 791 -45.72 -21.71 27.56
CA LEU A 791 -45.02 -22.19 28.75
C LEU A 791 -45.11 -23.71 28.89
N LYS A 792 -46.24 -24.32 28.51
CA LYS A 792 -46.40 -25.77 28.47
C LYS A 792 -45.43 -26.40 27.47
N ILE A 793 -45.36 -25.87 26.25
CA ILE A 793 -44.38 -26.30 25.23
C ILE A 793 -42.96 -26.21 25.77
N LEU A 794 -42.58 -25.08 26.38
CA LEU A 794 -41.23 -24.92 26.95
C LEU A 794 -40.98 -25.91 28.09
N LYS A 795 -41.95 -26.09 28.99
CA LYS A 795 -41.84 -26.99 30.15
C LYS A 795 -41.67 -28.45 29.73
N GLU A 796 -42.46 -28.91 28.76
CA GLU A 796 -42.39 -30.29 28.23
C GLU A 796 -41.03 -30.59 27.57
N ASN A 797 -40.32 -29.57 27.11
CA ASN A 797 -39.03 -29.69 26.43
C ASN A 797 -37.81 -29.32 27.31
N LEU A 798 -37.99 -29.05 28.62
CA LEU A 798 -36.89 -28.77 29.55
C LEU A 798 -35.91 -29.94 29.74
N GLY A 799 -36.24 -31.13 29.23
CA GLY A 799 -35.30 -32.26 29.15
C GLY A 799 -34.16 -32.04 28.14
N LEU A 800 -34.26 -31.05 27.25
CA LEU A 800 -33.17 -30.63 26.37
C LEU A 800 -32.11 -29.87 27.17
N GLU A 801 -30.86 -30.37 27.20
CA GLU A 801 -29.75 -29.77 27.95
C GLU A 801 -29.54 -28.26 27.63
N ASN A 802 -29.83 -27.86 26.40
CA ASN A 802 -29.62 -26.50 25.92
C ASN A 802 -30.83 -25.56 26.12
N LEU A 803 -31.95 -26.04 26.66
CA LEU A 803 -33.14 -25.23 26.91
C LEU A 803 -33.33 -24.98 28.40
N LEU A 804 -33.34 -23.71 28.80
CA LEU A 804 -33.62 -23.30 30.17
C LEU A 804 -34.70 -22.23 30.17
N ALA A 805 -35.73 -22.39 31.01
CA ALA A 805 -36.80 -21.41 31.15
C ALA A 805 -37.05 -21.06 32.62
N LYS A 806 -37.16 -19.78 32.88
CA LYS A 806 -37.44 -19.17 34.17
C LYS A 806 -38.59 -18.18 34.08
N VAL A 807 -39.26 -18.01 35.20
CA VAL A 807 -40.38 -17.09 35.39
C VAL A 807 -39.98 -16.08 36.46
N GLU A 808 -40.36 -14.82 36.24
CA GLU A 808 -40.37 -13.82 37.31
C GLU A 808 -41.82 -13.49 37.65
N ASP A 809 -42.21 -13.86 38.87
CA ASP A 809 -43.56 -13.77 39.40
C ASP A 809 -43.59 -13.15 40.80
N LYS A 810 -42.49 -12.51 41.24
CA LYS A 810 -42.42 -11.92 42.57
C LYS A 810 -43.56 -10.91 42.76
N PRO A 811 -44.29 -10.98 43.90
CA PRO A 811 -45.44 -10.12 44.17
C PRO A 811 -45.07 -8.63 44.23
N GLU A 812 -43.79 -8.30 44.44
CA GLU A 812 -43.24 -6.94 44.51
C GLU A 812 -42.85 -6.36 43.13
N ILE A 813 -42.70 -7.21 42.10
CA ILE A 813 -42.27 -6.82 40.76
C ILE A 813 -43.49 -6.83 39.83
N LYS A 814 -43.94 -5.65 39.40
CA LYS A 814 -44.90 -5.53 38.29
C LYS A 814 -44.26 -6.17 37.04
N LEU A 815 -44.99 -7.09 36.40
CA LEU A 815 -44.71 -7.76 35.11
C LEU A 815 -43.40 -7.33 34.43
N ILE A 816 -42.47 -8.25 34.19
CA ILE A 816 -41.30 -8.01 33.33
C ILE A 816 -41.81 -7.46 31.99
N HIS A 817 -41.72 -6.15 31.80
CA HIS A 817 -42.19 -5.50 30.58
C HIS A 817 -41.04 -5.32 29.56
N ASP A 818 -39.82 -5.69 29.94
CA ASP A 818 -38.68 -5.60 29.06
C ASP A 818 -38.73 -6.66 27.94
N LYS A 819 -38.24 -6.30 26.76
CA LYS A 819 -38.28 -7.09 25.53
C LYS A 819 -36.89 -7.07 24.93
N THR A 820 -36.02 -7.82 25.59
CA THR A 820 -34.59 -7.84 25.33
C THR A 820 -34.20 -9.24 24.88
N TYR A 821 -33.51 -9.31 23.74
CA TYR A 821 -33.02 -10.56 23.17
C TYR A 821 -31.52 -10.42 22.91
N ILE A 822 -30.71 -11.25 23.55
CA ILE A 822 -29.26 -11.28 23.34
C ILE A 822 -28.95 -12.50 22.50
N VAL A 823 -28.55 -12.25 21.25
CA VAL A 823 -28.27 -13.28 20.25
C VAL A 823 -26.77 -13.31 20.00
N ASP A 824 -26.08 -14.32 20.51
CA ASP A 824 -24.62 -14.43 20.46
C ASP A 824 -23.92 -13.17 21.01
N ASN A 825 -23.57 -12.22 20.15
CA ASN A 825 -22.96 -10.93 20.48
C ASN A 825 -23.78 -9.74 19.97
N ILE A 826 -25.09 -9.89 19.74
CA ILE A 826 -25.98 -8.82 19.29
C ILE A 826 -27.09 -8.67 20.33
N VAL A 827 -27.47 -7.43 20.64
CA VAL A 827 -28.62 -7.18 21.53
C VAL A 827 -29.75 -6.56 20.71
N LEU A 828 -30.94 -7.12 20.83
CA LEU A 828 -32.17 -6.61 20.26
C LEU A 828 -33.08 -6.13 21.38
N THR A 829 -33.54 -4.89 21.30
CA THR A 829 -34.53 -4.33 22.23
C THR A 829 -35.65 -3.65 21.46
N GLY A 830 -36.83 -3.54 22.04
CA GLY A 830 -37.91 -2.84 21.34
C GLY A 830 -39.28 -2.96 21.99
N SER A 831 -40.30 -2.69 21.19
CA SER A 831 -41.71 -2.82 21.59
C SER A 831 -42.30 -4.20 21.32
N PHE A 832 -41.59 -5.05 20.56
CA PHE A 832 -42.10 -6.31 20.02
C PHE A 832 -41.94 -7.50 20.96
N ASN A 833 -43.03 -8.26 21.12
CA ASN A 833 -43.04 -9.56 21.81
C ASN A 833 -42.70 -10.70 20.82
N LEU A 834 -42.46 -11.92 21.31
CA LEU A 834 -42.31 -13.10 20.46
C LEU A 834 -43.68 -13.66 20.03
N THR A 835 -44.42 -12.85 19.28
CA THR A 835 -45.75 -13.19 18.76
C THR A 835 -45.85 -12.82 17.28
N GLU A 836 -46.69 -13.53 16.53
CA GLU A 836 -46.92 -13.30 15.11
C GLU A 836 -47.49 -11.92 14.87
N SER A 837 -48.36 -11.45 15.78
CA SER A 837 -48.90 -10.10 15.75
C SER A 837 -47.80 -9.03 15.82
N ALA A 838 -46.79 -9.19 16.68
CA ALA A 838 -45.70 -8.23 16.77
C ALA A 838 -44.75 -8.29 15.56
N PHE A 839 -44.57 -9.48 14.96
CA PHE A 839 -43.63 -9.67 13.86
C PHE A 839 -44.22 -9.35 12.48
N TYR A 840 -45.53 -9.54 12.27
CA TYR A 840 -46.19 -9.49 10.96
C TYR A 840 -47.55 -8.77 10.94
N GLY A 841 -47.90 -8.03 12.00
CA GLY A 841 -49.15 -7.26 12.06
C GLY A 841 -48.96 -5.84 12.57
N ASN A 842 -48.51 -5.71 13.82
CA ASN A 842 -48.36 -4.45 14.53
C ASN A 842 -47.21 -3.62 13.96
N PHE A 843 -47.36 -2.30 13.99
CA PHE A 843 -46.26 -1.40 13.69
C PHE A 843 -45.30 -1.30 14.88
N GLU A 844 -44.28 -2.15 14.86
CA GLU A 844 -43.32 -2.29 15.96
C GLU A 844 -41.99 -1.58 15.67
N ARG A 845 -41.22 -1.33 16.73
CA ARG A 845 -39.84 -0.84 16.65
C ARG A 845 -38.88 -1.86 17.25
N ALA A 846 -37.80 -2.14 16.53
CA ALA A 846 -36.62 -2.83 17.04
C ALA A 846 -35.38 -1.93 16.97
N GLU A 847 -34.55 -2.05 18.00
CA GLU A 847 -33.21 -1.51 18.09
C GLU A 847 -32.22 -2.66 18.13
N ILE A 848 -31.19 -2.58 17.30
CA ILE A 848 -30.14 -3.58 17.17
C ILE A 848 -28.86 -2.95 17.69
N LYS A 849 -28.47 -3.26 18.92
CA LYS A 849 -27.26 -2.74 19.55
C LYS A 849 -26.07 -3.64 19.21
N LEU A 850 -24.99 -3.00 18.75
CA LEU A 850 -23.81 -3.65 18.20
C LEU A 850 -22.52 -3.25 18.90
N HIS A 851 -22.55 -2.23 19.77
CA HIS A 851 -21.35 -1.77 20.44
C HIS A 851 -20.88 -2.79 21.48
N PRO A 852 -19.61 -3.24 21.46
CA PRO A 852 -19.13 -4.30 22.34
C PRO A 852 -19.38 -4.04 23.83
N GLN A 853 -19.19 -2.79 24.28
CA GLN A 853 -19.39 -2.43 25.68
C GLN A 853 -20.86 -2.49 26.07
N THR A 854 -21.77 -2.06 25.19
CA THR A 854 -23.21 -2.17 25.41
C THR A 854 -23.61 -3.64 25.54
N ILE A 855 -23.11 -4.52 24.67
CA ILE A 855 -23.42 -5.96 24.71
C ILE A 855 -22.95 -6.58 26.04
N ILE A 856 -21.75 -6.24 26.51
CA ILE A 856 -21.22 -6.73 27.81
C ILE A 856 -22.12 -6.29 28.97
N THR A 857 -22.55 -5.03 28.97
CA THR A 857 -23.45 -4.49 30.01
C THR A 857 -24.79 -5.22 30.02
N GLU A 858 -25.42 -5.39 28.85
CA GLU A 858 -26.73 -6.05 28.71
C GLU A 858 -26.66 -7.54 29.12
N LYS A 859 -25.59 -8.24 28.73
CA LYS A 859 -25.33 -9.61 29.20
C LYS A 859 -25.21 -9.68 30.72
N SER A 860 -24.50 -8.74 31.33
CA SER A 860 -24.33 -8.69 32.79
C SER A 860 -25.66 -8.46 33.51
N GLN A 861 -26.52 -7.59 32.97
CA GLN A 861 -27.87 -7.35 33.48
C GLN A 861 -28.76 -8.59 33.34
N PHE A 862 -28.71 -9.27 32.20
CA PHE A 862 -29.42 -10.53 32.00
C PHE A 862 -29.00 -11.60 33.03
N GLU A 863 -27.69 -11.76 33.29
CA GLU A 863 -27.21 -12.70 34.31
C GLU A 863 -27.70 -12.38 35.72
N GLU A 864 -27.81 -11.09 36.07
CA GLU A 864 -28.34 -10.67 37.36
C GLU A 864 -29.82 -11.06 37.50
N LEU A 865 -30.62 -10.81 36.48
CA LEU A 865 -32.04 -11.19 36.44
C LEU A 865 -32.20 -12.72 36.42
N TRP A 866 -31.38 -13.42 35.65
CA TRP A 866 -31.39 -14.88 35.54
C TRP A 866 -31.16 -15.55 36.90
N LYS A 867 -30.26 -15.01 37.73
CA LYS A 867 -30.02 -15.50 39.10
C LYS A 867 -31.21 -15.26 40.04
N LYS A 868 -31.97 -14.19 39.82
CA LYS A 868 -33.12 -13.80 40.64
C LYS A 868 -34.42 -14.50 40.26
N ALA A 869 -34.57 -14.93 39.00
CA ALA A 869 -35.77 -15.57 38.49
C ALA A 869 -35.93 -17.04 38.92
N THR A 870 -37.17 -17.52 38.97
CA THR A 870 -37.57 -18.85 39.45
C THR A 870 -37.64 -19.85 38.29
N ASP A 871 -37.16 -21.08 38.47
CA ASP A 871 -37.23 -22.12 37.43
C ASP A 871 -38.67 -22.50 37.06
N LEU A 872 -38.96 -22.58 35.75
CA LEU A 872 -40.28 -22.94 35.22
C LEU A 872 -40.73 -24.34 35.66
N SER A 873 -39.79 -25.25 35.91
CA SER A 873 -40.07 -26.62 36.38
C SER A 873 -40.83 -26.66 37.71
N LYS A 874 -40.76 -25.60 38.52
CA LYS A 874 -41.43 -25.49 39.83
C LYS A 874 -42.91 -25.11 39.74
N TYR A 875 -43.41 -24.77 38.56
CA TYR A 875 -44.80 -24.32 38.36
C TYR A 875 -45.70 -25.42 37.82
N GLU A 876 -46.91 -25.56 38.33
CA GLU A 876 -47.98 -26.31 37.66
C GLU A 876 -48.69 -25.42 36.64
N ILE A 877 -48.65 -25.82 35.37
CA ILE A 877 -49.30 -25.10 34.26
C ILE A 877 -50.60 -25.85 33.98
N SER A 878 -51.73 -25.27 34.38
CA SER A 878 -53.07 -25.84 34.19
C SER A 878 -53.82 -25.21 33.03
#